data_AF-A0A928D193-F1
#
_entry.id   AF-A0A928D193-F1
#
_cell.length_a   1.000
_cell.length_b   1.000
_cell.length_c   1.000
_cell.angle_alpha   90.00
_cell.angle_beta   90.00
_cell.angle_gamma   90.00
#
_symmetry.space_group_name_H-M   'P 1'
#
loop_
_entity.id
_entity.type
_entity.pdbx_description
1 polymer ?
#
loop_
_entity_poly.entity_id
_entity_poly.type
_entity_poly.pdbx_seq_one_letter_code
_entity_poly.pdbx_strand_id
1 'polypeptide(L)'
;MKITSMTLGLALCASFACAESHVPPAMTRPWEVIKGEVQPRCPVLISADRNGMRAFKAKGDQAKLSLSDEYTCFGHRSYRLDIKKAGEFFLELRKPLVFEKAGEVEGFEFWIIGALNGAFVDQRIVCVDGEGKEFMLIPSNASYWGGTCWWANTIAMLPYDVKFPVTVKALRFKFPEKGVGNFLHFDTFGAFKRDDISSLPDTTNWQTFPHDPKGLIPRHQDANAKVEAVKSADGKSYTFSCSDKEGKVVYTYTPKSGTLSDITCSVDGKDAFYPAQNGGLRAKVLGTEFAPNDPEIKATLRSTVFYNGRLRTFWRWEKHGRKLDFELSFTLDHRTLTAEVRSESLSVLSVDAGYADKVANPRLFTLANLSNDRDNLHLLATDDYLMSVFFDWYYSAASALVDEKPYRIESHGCPRTEGAPELAKVMDADSARLTGGALYMPKTNGYRNAPYERIRITVAPSVESVMPRIPNPKSKFYEETRHLIYMTRSYSIGIERSMDDELKFMRHLHAYGARDMFVRYHTESSHIPAANFHRLSRTFDASPDMGGNEGYRRFVQEMRKLFKRVGPYDNHMAITGLSPEFRYDNFTICPYNTMTWQLRMKPAAMLDIHRKFSPAYAQYYGWNATYTDQLSAIPPWRLTDYDCKAPGAARFSEALRNGCFLGDEMGQHYNGPCWSEGQ
;
A
#
# COMPACT_ATOMS: atom_id res chain seq x y z
N MET A 1 -16.60 -30.18 42.11
CA MET A 1 -15.73 -29.51 43.12
C MET A 1 -14.54 -28.94 42.37
N LYS A 2 -14.23 -27.66 42.60
CA LYS A 2 -13.45 -26.71 41.79
C LYS A 2 -12.04 -27.18 41.37
N ILE A 3 -11.72 -26.98 40.08
CA ILE A 3 -10.34 -26.81 39.59
C ILE A 3 -10.03 -25.32 39.63
N THR A 4 -9.03 -24.93 40.41
CA THR A 4 -8.62 -23.54 40.61
C THR A 4 -7.44 -23.22 39.69
N SER A 5 -7.68 -22.35 38.71
CA SER A 5 -6.85 -21.21 38.28
C SER A 5 -5.35 -21.27 38.62
N MET A 6 -4.50 -21.52 37.60
CA MET A 6 -3.07 -21.18 37.63
C MET A 6 -2.74 -20.28 36.43
N THR A 7 -2.65 -18.99 36.78
CA THR A 7 -1.83 -17.89 36.24
C THR A 7 -1.35 -17.96 34.78
N LEU A 8 -1.94 -17.06 33.98
CA LEU A 8 -1.48 -16.58 32.68
C LEU A 8 0.00 -16.15 32.76
N GLY A 9 0.89 -16.89 32.10
CA GLY A 9 2.27 -16.48 31.89
C GLY A 9 2.34 -15.46 30.76
N LEU A 10 2.49 -14.17 31.11
CA LEU A 10 3.03 -13.17 30.19
C LEU A 10 4.43 -13.65 29.74
N ALA A 11 4.58 -14.01 28.48
CA ALA A 11 5.88 -14.09 27.83
C ALA A 11 6.41 -12.65 27.68
N LEU A 12 7.05 -12.15 28.74
CA LEU A 12 7.99 -11.04 28.63
C LEU A 12 9.09 -11.49 27.68
N CYS A 13 9.21 -10.82 26.53
CA CYS A 13 10.41 -10.86 25.70
C CYS A 13 11.60 -10.36 26.54
N ALA A 14 12.26 -11.29 27.24
CA ALA A 14 13.51 -11.03 27.91
C ALA A 14 14.64 -11.03 26.87
N SER A 15 14.82 -9.91 26.20
CA SER A 15 16.08 -9.56 25.55
C SER A 15 17.13 -9.33 26.66
N PHE A 16 17.85 -10.38 27.03
CA PHE A 16 18.99 -10.27 27.93
C PHE A 16 20.16 -9.61 27.22
N ALA A 17 20.71 -8.60 27.88
CA ALA A 17 21.96 -7.94 27.58
C ALA A 17 23.12 -8.93 27.54
N CYS A 18 23.92 -8.87 26.47
CA CYS A 18 25.33 -9.23 26.55
C CYS A 18 26.09 -7.90 26.65
N ALA A 19 26.49 -7.57 27.87
CA ALA A 19 27.33 -6.43 28.18
C ALA A 19 28.80 -6.84 28.04
N GLU A 20 29.38 -6.61 26.88
CA GLU A 20 30.81 -6.35 26.72
C GLU A 20 30.95 -5.08 25.88
N SER A 21 32.00 -4.31 26.15
CA SER A 21 32.21 -2.89 25.85
C SER A 21 32.29 -2.52 24.36
N HIS A 22 31.26 -2.83 23.58
CA HIS A 22 31.04 -2.24 22.27
C HIS A 22 30.19 -0.99 22.44
N VAL A 23 30.70 0.13 21.94
CA VAL A 23 29.84 1.26 21.60
C VAL A 23 28.66 0.69 20.80
N PRO A 24 27.40 0.84 21.27
CA PRO A 24 26.21 0.36 20.58
C PRO A 24 26.34 0.68 19.10
N PRO A 25 26.20 -0.30 18.20
CA PRO A 25 26.61 -0.08 16.83
C PRO A 25 25.78 1.05 16.13
N ALA A 26 24.61 1.39 16.71
CA ALA A 26 23.86 2.65 16.59
C ALA A 26 24.66 3.98 16.63
N MET A 27 25.91 3.99 17.11
CA MET A 27 26.74 5.18 17.29
C MET A 27 27.84 5.34 16.22
N THR A 28 27.94 4.46 15.22
CA THR A 28 28.91 4.65 14.12
C THR A 28 28.25 5.30 12.92
N ARG A 29 29.01 6.18 12.25
CA ARG A 29 28.56 6.91 11.07
C ARG A 29 28.01 5.94 10.03
N PRO A 30 26.78 6.12 9.51
CA PRO A 30 26.37 5.42 8.31
C PRO A 30 27.33 5.76 7.16
N TRP A 31 27.87 4.72 6.53
CA TRP A 31 28.62 4.81 5.29
C TRP A 31 27.68 4.43 4.14
N GLU A 32 27.43 5.36 3.21
CA GLU A 32 26.82 5.01 1.92
C GLU A 32 27.92 4.60 0.93
N VAL A 33 27.72 3.48 0.23
CA VAL A 33 28.57 3.08 -0.90
C VAL A 33 27.90 3.53 -2.20
N ILE A 34 28.37 4.63 -2.77
CA ILE A 34 27.91 5.17 -4.05
C ILE A 34 28.96 4.83 -5.11
N LYS A 35 28.59 3.99 -6.10
CA LYS A 35 29.50 3.54 -7.17
C LYS A 35 30.80 2.87 -6.66
N GLY A 36 30.72 2.16 -5.54
CA GLY A 36 31.88 1.50 -4.93
C GLY A 36 32.74 2.44 -4.05
N GLU A 37 32.34 3.70 -3.89
CA GLU A 37 33.04 4.68 -3.06
C GLU A 37 32.16 5.16 -1.91
N VAL A 38 32.80 5.38 -0.77
CA VAL A 38 32.16 6.00 0.39
C VAL A 38 32.02 7.51 0.12
N GLN A 39 30.79 7.99 -0.05
CA GLN A 39 30.53 9.41 -0.34
C GLN A 39 29.37 9.97 0.51
N PRO A 40 29.39 11.27 0.88
CA PRO A 40 28.20 11.93 1.43
C PRO A 40 27.06 11.90 0.42
N ARG A 41 25.83 11.64 0.88
CA ARG A 41 24.62 11.63 0.06
C ARG A 41 24.53 12.87 -0.86
N CYS A 42 24.27 12.64 -2.15
CA CYS A 42 24.14 13.67 -3.18
C CYS A 42 22.69 13.77 -3.69
N PRO A 43 22.13 14.95 -4.02
CA PRO A 43 22.47 16.30 -3.55
C PRO A 43 21.30 16.86 -2.73
N VAL A 44 21.50 17.05 -1.43
CA VAL A 44 20.80 18.16 -0.76
C VAL A 44 21.19 19.43 -1.51
N LEU A 45 20.24 20.04 -2.24
CA LEU A 45 20.46 21.25 -3.03
C LEU A 45 21.00 22.39 -2.17
N ILE A 46 20.44 22.53 -0.97
CA ILE A 46 20.83 23.50 0.05
C ILE A 46 20.70 22.83 1.41
N SER A 47 21.79 22.79 2.17
CA SER A 47 21.75 22.45 3.59
C SER A 47 21.89 23.74 4.38
N ALA A 48 20.91 24.02 5.26
CA ALA A 48 21.00 25.15 6.18
C ALA A 48 22.19 25.03 7.14
N ASP A 49 22.80 23.85 7.23
CA ASP A 49 23.63 23.49 8.37
C ASP A 49 24.95 22.77 8.04
N ARG A 50 25.34 22.80 6.76
CA ARG A 50 26.53 22.11 6.22
C ARG A 50 27.86 22.41 6.95
N ASN A 51 27.99 23.59 7.58
CA ASN A 51 29.29 24.14 8.01
C ASN A 51 29.40 24.50 9.50
N GLY A 52 28.50 24.06 10.38
CA GLY A 52 28.75 24.30 11.82
C GLY A 52 27.60 24.17 12.81
N MET A 53 26.45 23.62 12.45
CA MET A 53 25.36 23.38 13.40
C MET A 53 24.94 24.61 14.18
N ARG A 54 24.67 25.69 13.44
CA ARG A 54 24.18 26.98 13.99
C ARG A 54 22.89 27.45 13.35
N ALA A 55 22.31 26.68 12.42
CA ALA A 55 21.11 27.06 11.70
C ALA A 55 19.89 27.28 12.61
N PHE A 56 19.80 26.58 13.74
CA PHE A 56 18.60 26.58 14.58
C PHE A 56 18.74 27.33 15.91
N LYS A 57 17.59 27.79 16.41
CA LYS A 57 17.38 28.31 17.77
C LYS A 57 16.12 27.67 18.36
N ALA A 58 16.23 27.18 19.59
CA ALA A 58 15.09 26.72 20.37
C ALA A 58 14.17 27.88 20.78
N LYS A 59 12.85 27.68 20.65
CA LYS A 59 11.83 28.59 21.18
C LYS A 59 11.23 28.01 22.47
N GLY A 60 11.21 28.81 23.54
CA GLY A 60 10.69 28.42 24.85
C GLY A 60 11.72 27.71 25.73
N ASP A 61 11.28 27.25 26.91
CA ASP A 61 12.12 26.67 27.98
C ASP A 61 11.92 25.16 28.20
N GLN A 62 10.95 24.56 27.48
CA GLN A 62 10.54 23.16 27.60
C GLN A 62 11.58 22.16 27.09
N ALA A 63 12.51 22.59 26.25
CA ALA A 63 13.62 21.77 25.80
C ALA A 63 14.89 22.62 25.61
N LYS A 64 16.06 22.01 25.79
CA LYS A 64 17.37 22.66 25.65
C LYS A 64 18.06 22.12 24.40
N LEU A 65 18.36 23.02 23.47
CA LEU A 65 19.18 22.70 22.30
C LEU A 65 20.66 22.87 22.64
N SER A 66 21.46 21.84 22.38
CA SER A 66 22.92 21.86 22.50
C SER A 66 23.55 21.16 21.30
N LEU A 67 24.87 21.31 21.13
CA LEU A 67 25.63 20.49 20.20
C LEU A 67 26.19 19.30 20.96
N SER A 68 26.20 18.13 20.34
CA SER A 68 26.70 16.90 20.95
C SER A 68 27.49 16.08 19.95
N ASP A 69 28.50 15.39 20.44
CA ASP A 69 29.30 14.38 19.76
C ASP A 69 28.85 12.94 20.13
N GLU A 70 27.83 12.80 20.99
CA GLU A 70 27.33 11.51 21.49
C GLU A 70 26.73 10.66 20.35
N TYR A 71 25.97 11.29 19.46
CA TYR A 71 25.43 10.65 18.26
C TYR A 71 25.80 11.50 17.05
N THR A 72 26.29 10.87 15.98
CA THR A 72 26.61 11.54 14.72
C THR A 72 26.08 10.71 13.56
N CYS A 73 25.58 11.38 12.50
CA CYS A 73 25.14 10.72 11.27
C CYS A 73 26.17 11.01 10.17
N PHE A 74 26.15 12.21 9.60
CA PHE A 74 27.08 12.67 8.56
C PHE A 74 28.10 13.68 9.08
N GLY A 75 27.70 14.51 10.06
CA GLY A 75 28.56 15.52 10.66
C GLY A 75 29.55 14.98 11.70
N HIS A 76 30.42 15.86 12.20
CA HIS A 76 31.26 15.56 13.38
C HIS A 76 30.52 15.74 14.71
N ARG A 77 29.34 16.34 14.69
CA ARG A 77 28.44 16.57 15.81
C ARG A 77 27.00 16.47 15.30
N SER A 78 26.03 16.26 16.19
CA SER A 78 24.59 16.50 15.94
C SER A 78 24.02 17.52 16.93
N TYR A 79 22.87 18.10 16.60
CA TYR A 79 22.09 18.82 17.61
C TYR A 79 21.50 17.83 18.58
N ARG A 80 21.61 18.12 19.88
CA ARG A 80 20.91 17.42 20.94
C ARG A 80 19.83 18.31 21.52
N LEU A 81 18.62 17.77 21.56
CA LEU A 81 17.47 18.37 22.20
C LEU A 81 17.19 17.63 23.50
N ASP A 82 17.55 18.21 24.65
CA ASP A 82 17.17 17.66 25.96
C ASP A 82 15.74 18.08 26.30
N ILE A 83 14.84 17.12 26.48
CA ILE A 83 13.40 17.34 26.67
C ILE A 83 13.12 17.39 28.18
N LYS A 84 12.64 18.54 28.69
CA LYS A 84 12.35 18.70 30.12
C LYS A 84 10.91 18.35 30.48
N LYS A 85 9.97 18.56 29.55
CA LYS A 85 8.54 18.32 29.73
C LYS A 85 7.92 17.90 28.40
N ALA A 86 6.92 17.01 28.45
CA ALA A 86 6.06 16.73 27.31
C ALA A 86 5.36 18.00 26.81
N GLY A 87 5.11 18.09 25.51
CA GLY A 87 4.57 19.30 24.89
C GLY A 87 5.03 19.51 23.46
N GLU A 88 4.72 20.70 22.94
CA GLU A 88 5.11 21.14 21.59
C GLU A 88 6.31 22.08 21.66
N PHE A 89 7.27 21.84 20.78
CA PHE A 89 8.54 22.52 20.74
C PHE A 89 8.89 22.95 19.31
N PHE A 90 9.50 24.13 19.17
CA PHE A 90 9.87 24.69 17.88
C PHE A 90 11.38 24.98 17.81
N LEU A 91 11.99 24.55 16.72
CA LEU A 91 13.34 24.94 16.30
C LEU A 91 13.22 25.92 15.14
N GLU A 92 13.36 27.21 15.45
CA GLU A 92 13.32 28.26 14.45
C GLU A 92 14.66 28.34 13.71
N LEU A 93 14.60 28.48 12.39
CA LEU A 93 15.77 28.78 11.58
C LEU A 93 16.21 30.23 11.87
N ARG A 94 17.49 30.41 12.19
CA ARG A 94 18.08 31.75 12.40
C ARG A 94 18.04 32.60 11.13
N LYS A 95 18.12 31.94 9.98
CA LYS A 95 17.92 32.53 8.66
C LYS A 95 16.89 31.66 7.94
N PRO A 96 15.71 32.19 7.59
CA PRO A 96 14.73 31.43 6.81
C PRO A 96 15.35 30.92 5.51
N LEU A 97 15.01 29.68 5.12
CA LEU A 97 15.31 29.20 3.78
C LEU A 97 14.16 29.62 2.87
N VAL A 98 14.47 30.35 1.80
CA VAL A 98 13.48 30.84 0.83
C VAL A 98 13.78 30.20 -0.52
N PHE A 99 12.74 29.67 -1.14
CA PHE A 99 12.76 29.10 -2.49
C PHE A 99 11.82 29.94 -3.34
N GLU A 100 12.33 30.57 -4.38
CA GLU A 100 11.63 31.62 -5.11
C GLU A 100 10.70 31.06 -6.19
N LYS A 101 11.03 29.88 -6.75
CA LYS A 101 10.34 29.34 -7.92
C LYS A 101 10.03 27.87 -7.79
N ALA A 102 8.92 27.47 -8.41
CA ALA A 102 8.56 26.07 -8.58
C ALA A 102 9.69 25.31 -9.29
N GLY A 103 10.02 24.12 -8.78
CA GLY A 103 11.09 23.28 -9.31
C GLY A 103 12.49 23.58 -8.77
N GLU A 104 12.67 24.61 -7.94
CA GLU A 104 13.89 24.82 -7.14
C GLU A 104 13.99 23.82 -5.98
N VAL A 105 12.87 23.37 -5.45
CA VAL A 105 12.77 22.37 -4.39
C VAL A 105 11.50 21.55 -4.59
N GLU A 106 11.55 20.26 -4.31
CA GLU A 106 10.37 19.38 -4.30
C GLU A 106 10.04 18.85 -2.90
N GLY A 107 11.02 18.85 -1.98
CA GLY A 107 10.78 18.44 -0.60
C GLY A 107 11.96 18.76 0.32
N PHE A 108 11.80 18.34 1.57
CA PHE A 108 12.78 18.55 2.63
C PHE A 108 13.02 17.26 3.40
N GLU A 109 14.21 17.16 3.98
CA GLU A 109 14.53 16.05 4.86
C GLU A 109 15.36 16.46 6.07
N PHE A 110 15.31 15.61 7.08
CA PHE A 110 16.28 15.60 8.16
C PHE A 110 16.43 14.21 8.77
N TRP A 111 17.47 14.04 9.58
CA TRP A 111 17.76 12.79 10.25
C TRP A 111 17.60 12.95 11.75
N ILE A 112 16.99 11.97 12.41
CA ILE A 112 16.80 11.97 13.86
C ILE A 112 17.21 10.65 14.51
N ILE A 113 17.66 10.69 15.76
CA ILE A 113 17.85 9.51 16.62
C ILE A 113 17.53 9.91 18.06
N GLY A 114 16.93 9.04 18.86
CA GLY A 114 16.67 9.37 20.26
C GLY A 114 16.10 8.22 21.05
N ALA A 115 16.30 8.26 22.37
CA ALA A 115 15.68 7.33 23.30
C ALA A 115 14.19 7.67 23.41
N LEU A 116 13.40 7.24 22.44
CA LEU A 116 11.96 7.34 22.51
C LEU A 116 11.48 5.98 22.99
N ASN A 117 11.16 5.83 24.29
CA ASN A 117 10.76 4.56 24.93
C ASN A 117 9.43 4.04 24.34
N GLY A 118 9.42 3.64 23.07
CA GLY A 118 8.21 3.32 22.29
C GLY A 118 7.29 4.51 22.01
N ALA A 119 7.72 5.76 22.25
CA ALA A 119 6.89 6.94 22.05
C ALA A 119 7.06 7.55 20.64
N PHE A 120 5.96 7.77 19.92
CA PHE A 120 6.01 8.47 18.63
C PHE A 120 6.15 10.00 18.84
N VAL A 121 7.17 10.61 18.25
CA VAL A 121 7.33 12.08 18.22
C VAL A 121 6.72 12.61 16.93
N ASP A 122 5.68 13.43 17.07
CA ASP A 122 5.06 14.12 15.94
C ASP A 122 5.99 15.25 15.47
N GLN A 123 6.49 15.10 14.25
CA GLN A 123 7.47 15.99 13.63
C GLN A 123 6.80 16.74 12.48
N ARG A 124 7.05 18.04 12.36
CA ARG A 124 6.55 18.86 11.24
C ARG A 124 7.60 19.86 10.77
N ILE A 125 7.53 20.21 9.49
CA ILE A 125 8.29 21.33 8.92
C ILE A 125 7.30 22.46 8.69
N VAL A 126 7.56 23.62 9.30
CA VAL A 126 6.69 24.80 9.22
C VAL A 126 7.14 25.67 8.05
N CYS A 127 6.23 25.86 7.09
CA CYS A 127 6.46 26.60 5.87
C CYS A 127 5.42 27.72 5.69
N VAL A 128 5.77 28.73 4.91
CA VAL A 128 4.86 29.77 4.42
C VAL A 128 4.97 29.86 2.91
N ASP A 129 3.83 29.88 2.22
CA ASP A 129 3.78 30.00 0.76
C ASP A 129 3.78 31.47 0.29
N GLY A 130 3.78 31.67 -1.02
CA GLY A 130 3.83 32.99 -1.65
C GLY A 130 2.60 33.86 -1.41
N GLU A 131 1.49 33.29 -0.91
CA GLU A 131 0.29 34.02 -0.50
C GLU A 131 0.31 34.36 1.01
N GLY A 132 1.39 34.00 1.71
CA GLY A 132 1.53 34.21 3.15
C GLY A 132 0.79 33.17 3.99
N LYS A 133 0.26 32.10 3.39
CA LYS A 133 -0.43 31.03 4.10
C LYS A 133 0.60 30.11 4.74
N GLU A 134 0.49 29.95 6.06
CA GLU A 134 1.30 28.99 6.81
C GLU A 134 0.74 27.57 6.63
N PHE A 135 1.63 26.61 6.42
CA PHE A 135 1.30 25.19 6.33
C PHE A 135 2.41 24.34 6.97
N MET A 136 2.02 23.16 7.44
CA MET A 136 2.94 22.21 8.06
C MET A 136 3.07 20.96 7.22
N LEU A 137 4.30 20.63 6.82
CA LEU A 137 4.59 19.38 6.16
C LEU A 137 4.66 18.25 7.19
N ILE A 138 4.03 17.13 6.85
CA ILE A 138 4.06 15.90 7.64
C ILE A 138 5.09 14.98 6.99
N PRO A 139 6.22 14.70 7.63
CA PRO A 139 7.19 13.82 7.06
C PRO A 139 6.79 12.36 7.21
N SER A 140 7.30 11.53 6.31
CA SER A 140 7.41 10.08 6.49
C SER A 140 8.66 9.77 7.30
N ASN A 141 8.55 8.87 8.28
CA ASN A 141 9.66 8.49 9.16
C ASN A 141 10.10 7.06 8.86
N ALA A 142 11.26 6.87 8.26
CA ALA A 142 11.85 5.54 8.16
C ALA A 142 12.61 5.19 9.44
N SER A 143 11.93 4.61 10.44
CA SER A 143 12.49 3.67 11.44
C SER A 143 11.66 3.61 12.73
N TYR A 144 10.45 3.07 12.68
CA TYR A 144 9.78 2.63 13.90
C TYR A 144 9.57 1.13 13.87
N TRP A 145 10.51 0.40 14.46
CA TRP A 145 10.29 -0.97 14.88
C TRP A 145 10.79 -1.11 16.32
N GLY A 146 9.88 -1.33 17.26
CA GLY A 146 10.20 -1.94 18.57
C GLY A 146 11.10 -1.18 19.55
N GLY A 147 11.20 0.16 19.49
CA GLY A 147 12.03 0.92 20.45
C GLY A 147 13.53 0.82 20.21
N THR A 148 13.94 0.51 18.98
CA THR A 148 15.35 0.40 18.61
C THR A 148 16.01 1.76 18.30
N CYS A 149 17.31 1.85 18.57
CA CYS A 149 18.14 3.05 18.68
C CYS A 149 18.84 3.49 17.38
N TRP A 150 18.13 3.63 16.25
CA TRP A 150 18.77 4.00 14.97
C TRP A 150 18.45 5.41 14.49
N TRP A 151 19.26 5.91 13.55
CA TRP A 151 18.96 7.10 12.78
C TRP A 151 17.78 6.86 11.83
N ALA A 152 16.71 7.65 12.00
CA ALA A 152 15.56 7.72 11.13
C ALA A 152 15.75 8.81 10.08
N ASN A 153 15.45 8.51 8.82
CA ASN A 153 15.32 9.53 7.79
C ASN A 153 13.87 10.03 7.76
N THR A 154 13.72 11.33 7.92
CA THR A 154 12.46 12.04 7.94
C THR A 154 12.36 12.85 6.66
N ILE A 155 11.45 12.49 5.74
CA ILE A 155 11.27 13.13 4.43
C ILE A 155 9.86 13.71 4.31
N ALA A 156 9.73 14.96 3.84
CA ALA A 156 8.43 15.56 3.51
C ALA A 156 8.43 16.19 2.12
N MET A 157 7.34 15.98 1.38
CA MET A 157 7.11 16.58 0.06
C MET A 157 6.30 17.87 0.15
N LEU A 158 6.60 18.83 -0.72
CA LEU A 158 5.77 20.00 -0.91
C LEU A 158 4.41 19.61 -1.55
N PRO A 159 3.29 20.24 -1.13
CA PRO A 159 2.01 20.10 -1.80
C PRO A 159 2.09 20.58 -3.25
N TYR A 160 1.34 19.95 -4.14
CA TYR A 160 1.32 20.33 -5.56
C TYR A 160 0.70 21.70 -5.81
N ASP A 161 -0.16 22.17 -4.91
CA ASP A 161 -0.89 23.43 -5.01
C ASP A 161 -0.20 24.60 -4.31
N VAL A 162 0.98 24.35 -3.71
CA VAL A 162 1.76 25.36 -3.00
C VAL A 162 2.13 26.53 -3.91
N LYS A 163 2.07 27.75 -3.38
CA LYS A 163 2.47 28.97 -4.08
C LYS A 163 3.90 29.35 -3.72
N PHE A 164 4.68 29.74 -4.72
CA PHE A 164 6.04 30.25 -4.50
C PHE A 164 6.01 31.78 -4.37
N PRO A 165 6.91 32.39 -3.58
CA PRO A 165 8.03 31.76 -2.86
C PRO A 165 7.60 30.90 -1.67
N VAL A 166 8.31 29.81 -1.43
CA VAL A 166 8.14 28.97 -0.23
C VAL A 166 9.24 29.27 0.76
N THR A 167 8.85 29.64 1.99
CA THR A 167 9.78 29.94 3.09
C THR A 167 9.68 28.87 4.18
N VAL A 168 10.79 28.22 4.53
CA VAL A 168 10.88 27.35 5.72
C VAL A 168 11.20 28.21 6.94
N LYS A 169 10.37 28.11 7.97
CA LYS A 169 10.51 28.87 9.22
C LYS A 169 11.10 28.05 10.36
N ALA A 170 10.60 26.84 10.56
CA ALA A 170 10.92 26.05 11.75
C ALA A 170 10.70 24.55 11.56
N LEU A 171 11.25 23.77 12.48
CA LEU A 171 10.82 22.40 12.76
C LEU A 171 9.97 22.40 14.02
N ARG A 172 8.84 21.67 14.02
CA ARG A 172 7.99 21.44 15.19
C ARG A 172 8.13 19.98 15.62
N PHE A 173 8.33 19.77 16.92
CA PHE A 173 8.32 18.46 17.55
C PHE A 173 7.25 18.45 18.64
N LYS A 174 6.44 17.40 18.70
CA LYS A 174 5.45 17.19 19.76
C LYS A 174 5.70 15.85 20.43
N PHE A 175 5.98 15.92 21.73
CA PHE A 175 6.29 14.78 22.58
C PHE A 175 5.07 14.37 23.40
N PRO A 176 4.70 13.08 23.44
CA PRO A 176 3.57 12.59 24.24
C PRO A 176 3.89 12.59 25.73
N GLU A 177 2.84 12.57 26.57
CA GLU A 177 2.97 12.65 28.04
C GLU A 177 3.58 11.38 28.68
N LYS A 178 3.47 10.21 28.05
CA LYS A 178 4.07 8.93 28.51
C LYS A 178 5.25 8.53 27.61
N GLY A 179 6.35 8.05 28.21
CA GLY A 179 7.44 7.39 27.48
C GLY A 179 8.57 8.30 26.97
N VAL A 180 8.76 9.48 27.56
CA VAL A 180 9.88 10.37 27.19
C VAL A 180 11.19 9.69 27.63
N GLY A 181 12.06 9.32 26.70
CA GLY A 181 13.48 9.37 27.03
C GLY A 181 14.00 10.78 26.77
N ASN A 182 15.05 11.15 27.47
CA ASN A 182 15.32 12.55 27.81
C ASN A 182 15.88 13.39 26.65
N PHE A 183 16.03 12.82 25.45
CA PHE A 183 16.70 13.52 24.36
C PHE A 183 16.28 13.07 22.96
N LEU A 184 16.47 13.97 22.00
CA LEU A 184 16.43 13.73 20.56
C LEU A 184 17.68 14.35 19.92
N HIS A 185 18.39 13.60 19.08
CA HIS A 185 19.42 14.13 18.20
C HIS A 185 18.88 14.35 16.80
N PHE A 186 19.33 15.41 16.14
CA PHE A 186 19.15 15.59 14.70
C PHE A 186 20.43 16.18 14.08
N ASP A 187 20.80 15.70 12.90
CA ASP A 187 22.07 16.09 12.26
C ASP A 187 21.82 17.09 11.13
N THR A 188 21.44 16.61 9.94
CA THR A 188 21.30 17.46 8.76
C THR A 188 19.85 17.88 8.53
N PHE A 189 19.61 19.16 8.21
CA PHE A 189 18.37 19.63 7.56
C PHE A 189 18.69 20.05 6.12
N GLY A 190 17.92 19.52 5.16
CA GLY A 190 18.19 19.69 3.74
C GLY A 190 16.93 19.88 2.91
N ALA A 191 17.07 20.63 1.82
CA ALA A 191 16.11 20.65 0.72
C ALA A 191 16.61 19.75 -0.42
N PHE A 192 15.71 19.01 -1.06
CA PHE A 192 16.04 18.14 -2.17
C PHE A 192 15.15 18.39 -3.38
N LYS A 193 15.64 17.93 -4.51
CA LYS A 193 14.92 17.77 -5.76
C LYS A 193 15.13 16.35 -6.23
N ARG A 194 14.11 15.81 -6.90
CA ARG A 194 14.16 14.47 -7.45
C ARG A 194 14.68 14.54 -8.88
N ASP A 195 15.39 13.50 -9.30
CA ASP A 195 16.02 13.45 -10.61
C ASP A 195 14.98 13.06 -11.68
N ASP A 196 15.43 12.50 -12.80
CA ASP A 196 14.56 12.00 -13.86
C ASP A 196 14.14 10.55 -13.58
N ILE A 197 12.83 10.31 -13.53
CA ILE A 197 12.25 8.97 -13.32
C ILE A 197 11.92 8.23 -14.62
N SER A 198 12.33 8.76 -15.77
CA SER A 198 12.19 8.12 -17.08
C SER A 198 12.80 6.72 -17.16
N SER A 199 13.69 6.36 -16.24
CA SER A 199 14.32 5.02 -16.16
C SER A 199 13.48 3.96 -15.44
N LEU A 200 12.38 4.34 -14.78
CA LEU A 200 11.53 3.37 -14.09
C LEU A 200 10.81 2.45 -15.11
N PRO A 201 10.69 1.14 -14.83
CA PRO A 201 9.94 0.22 -15.67
C PRO A 201 8.48 0.66 -15.84
N ASP A 202 8.01 0.73 -17.08
CA ASP A 202 6.61 0.95 -17.39
C ASP A 202 5.92 -0.40 -17.62
N THR A 203 5.15 -0.87 -16.62
CA THR A 203 4.41 -2.14 -16.69
C THR A 203 2.98 -1.99 -17.17
N THR A 204 2.55 -0.77 -17.52
CA THR A 204 1.17 -0.48 -17.92
C THR A 204 0.74 -1.26 -19.17
N ASN A 205 1.71 -1.61 -20.02
CA ASN A 205 1.51 -2.36 -21.26
C ASN A 205 1.91 -3.85 -21.18
N TRP A 206 2.41 -4.34 -20.04
CA TRP A 206 2.85 -5.74 -19.92
C TRP A 206 1.63 -6.67 -19.78
N GLN A 207 1.43 -7.57 -20.75
CA GLN A 207 0.19 -8.33 -20.92
C GLN A 207 0.02 -9.57 -20.03
N THR A 208 0.78 -9.74 -18.94
CA THR A 208 0.82 -11.04 -18.25
C THR A 208 -0.02 -11.14 -16.98
N PHE A 209 -0.54 -10.05 -16.42
CA PHE A 209 -1.37 -10.12 -15.22
C PHE A 209 -2.63 -9.24 -15.29
N PRO A 210 -3.83 -9.83 -15.07
CA PRO A 210 -4.10 -11.25 -14.91
C PRO A 210 -4.04 -11.95 -16.26
N HIS A 211 -3.63 -13.23 -16.30
CA HIS A 211 -3.64 -14.01 -17.55
C HIS A 211 -5.05 -14.21 -18.12
N ASP A 212 -6.08 -14.01 -17.31
CA ASP A 212 -7.48 -14.14 -17.71
C ASP A 212 -8.17 -12.75 -17.76
N PRO A 213 -8.60 -12.27 -18.93
CA PRO A 213 -9.28 -10.98 -19.05
C PRO A 213 -10.65 -10.93 -18.36
N LYS A 214 -11.20 -12.08 -17.94
CA LYS A 214 -12.42 -12.15 -17.12
C LYS A 214 -12.23 -11.53 -15.74
N GLY A 215 -10.99 -11.37 -15.27
CA GLY A 215 -10.69 -10.70 -14.00
C GLY A 215 -11.38 -11.42 -12.82
N LEU A 216 -12.15 -10.67 -12.05
CA LEU A 216 -12.82 -11.15 -10.83
C LEU A 216 -14.16 -11.86 -11.05
N ILE A 217 -14.58 -12.15 -12.29
CA ILE A 217 -15.83 -12.90 -12.53
C ILE A 217 -15.76 -14.27 -11.81
N PRO A 218 -16.75 -14.62 -10.97
CA PRO A 218 -16.83 -15.93 -10.32
C PRO A 218 -16.73 -17.12 -11.27
N ARG A 219 -16.28 -18.27 -10.75
CA ARG A 219 -16.20 -19.50 -11.54
C ARG A 219 -17.57 -20.16 -11.66
N HIS A 220 -18.20 -20.01 -12.81
CA HIS A 220 -19.37 -20.79 -13.17
C HIS A 220 -18.97 -22.06 -13.93
N GLN A 221 -19.57 -23.19 -13.59
CA GLN A 221 -19.20 -24.52 -14.11
C GLN A 221 -20.22 -25.10 -15.11
N ASP A 222 -21.35 -24.44 -15.32
CA ASP A 222 -22.38 -24.96 -16.22
C ASP A 222 -22.11 -24.58 -17.67
N ALA A 223 -21.48 -25.49 -18.41
CA ALA A 223 -21.22 -25.33 -19.84
C ALA A 223 -22.50 -25.21 -20.69
N ASN A 224 -23.66 -25.59 -20.15
CA ASN A 224 -24.96 -25.51 -20.83
C ASN A 224 -25.76 -24.26 -20.43
N ALA A 225 -25.17 -23.34 -19.67
CA ALA A 225 -25.80 -22.08 -19.31
C ALA A 225 -26.23 -21.31 -20.56
N LYS A 226 -27.51 -20.92 -20.61
CA LYS A 226 -28.05 -20.06 -21.66
C LYS A 226 -27.95 -18.61 -21.23
N VAL A 227 -27.05 -17.87 -21.87
CA VAL A 227 -26.84 -16.43 -21.64
C VAL A 227 -27.46 -15.66 -22.80
N GLU A 228 -28.38 -14.76 -22.48
CA GLU A 228 -29.10 -13.97 -23.47
C GLU A 228 -29.08 -12.49 -23.09
N ALA A 229 -28.98 -11.63 -24.10
CA ALA A 229 -29.12 -10.20 -23.96
C ALA A 229 -30.09 -9.70 -25.04
N VAL A 230 -31.16 -9.03 -24.62
CA VAL A 230 -32.29 -8.68 -25.49
C VAL A 230 -32.64 -7.21 -25.28
N LYS A 231 -32.87 -6.51 -26.39
CA LYS A 231 -33.47 -5.17 -26.39
C LYS A 231 -34.99 -5.32 -26.44
N SER A 232 -35.73 -4.61 -25.60
CA SER A 232 -37.19 -4.62 -25.60
C SER A 232 -37.75 -4.14 -26.94
N ALA A 233 -38.98 -4.57 -27.27
CA ALA A 233 -39.64 -4.20 -28.52
C ALA A 233 -39.86 -2.68 -28.67
N ASP A 234 -40.11 -1.98 -27.54
CA ASP A 234 -40.23 -0.52 -27.51
C ASP A 234 -38.86 0.19 -27.50
N GLY A 235 -37.77 -0.57 -27.41
CA GLY A 235 -36.40 -0.10 -27.37
C GLY A 235 -36.00 0.67 -26.12
N LYS A 236 -36.83 0.67 -25.07
CA LYS A 236 -36.64 1.43 -23.84
C LYS A 236 -35.90 0.68 -22.74
N SER A 237 -35.85 -0.65 -22.79
CA SER A 237 -35.17 -1.47 -21.79
C SER A 237 -34.33 -2.58 -22.43
N TYR A 238 -33.38 -3.08 -21.65
CA TYR A 238 -32.43 -4.10 -22.06
C TYR A 238 -32.37 -5.15 -20.97
N THR A 239 -32.58 -6.41 -21.34
CA THR A 239 -32.59 -7.54 -20.42
C THR A 239 -31.36 -8.40 -20.67
N PHE A 240 -30.69 -8.79 -19.60
CA PHE A 240 -29.58 -9.74 -19.59
C PHE A 240 -29.98 -10.89 -18.69
N SER A 241 -30.08 -12.10 -19.23
CA SER A 241 -30.50 -13.27 -18.45
C SER A 241 -29.57 -14.46 -18.60
N CYS A 242 -29.42 -15.20 -17.51
CA CYS A 242 -28.76 -16.50 -17.50
C CYS A 242 -29.75 -17.54 -16.98
N SER A 243 -29.84 -18.67 -17.66
CA SER A 243 -30.56 -19.86 -17.20
C SER A 243 -29.63 -21.06 -17.22
N ASP A 244 -29.41 -21.66 -16.06
CA ASP A 244 -28.49 -22.77 -15.85
C ASP A 244 -29.08 -23.74 -14.80
N LYS A 245 -28.31 -24.75 -14.37
CA LYS A 245 -28.73 -25.72 -13.35
C LYS A 245 -29.11 -25.10 -11.99
N GLU A 246 -28.66 -23.89 -11.70
CA GLU A 246 -28.94 -23.15 -10.46
C GLU A 246 -30.20 -22.27 -10.58
N GLY A 247 -30.95 -22.33 -11.69
CA GLY A 247 -32.15 -21.53 -11.95
C GLY A 247 -31.93 -20.39 -12.96
N LYS A 248 -32.73 -19.33 -12.86
CA LYS A 248 -32.73 -18.19 -13.77
C LYS A 248 -32.49 -16.88 -13.03
N VAL A 249 -31.53 -16.08 -13.50
CA VAL A 249 -31.32 -14.69 -13.08
C VAL A 249 -31.57 -13.77 -14.26
N VAL A 250 -32.24 -12.64 -14.00
CA VAL A 250 -32.59 -11.64 -15.01
C VAL A 250 -32.24 -10.24 -14.51
N TYR A 251 -31.30 -9.58 -15.17
CA TYR A 251 -31.01 -8.17 -14.99
C TYR A 251 -31.74 -7.36 -16.04
N THR A 252 -32.42 -6.28 -15.63
CA THR A 252 -33.05 -5.33 -16.56
C THR A 252 -32.47 -3.95 -16.35
N TYR A 253 -31.92 -3.37 -17.41
CA TYR A 253 -31.47 -1.99 -17.43
C TYR A 253 -32.44 -1.12 -18.22
N THR A 254 -33.02 -0.13 -17.56
CA THR A 254 -33.90 0.87 -18.18
C THR A 254 -33.24 2.24 -18.06
N PRO A 255 -32.55 2.73 -19.11
CA PRO A 255 -31.82 3.99 -19.04
C PRO A 255 -32.76 5.17 -18.73
N LYS A 256 -32.64 5.74 -17.53
CA LYS A 256 -33.44 6.88 -17.05
C LYS A 256 -32.56 7.99 -16.48
N SER A 257 -31.61 7.62 -15.61
CA SER A 257 -30.82 8.57 -14.84
C SER A 257 -29.34 8.56 -15.22
N GLY A 258 -28.86 7.52 -15.90
CA GLY A 258 -27.43 7.34 -16.12
C GLY A 258 -26.70 6.93 -14.84
N THR A 259 -27.39 6.24 -13.95
CA THR A 259 -26.85 5.66 -12.72
C THR A 259 -27.00 4.14 -12.74
N LEU A 260 -26.48 3.47 -11.72
CA LEU A 260 -26.71 2.04 -11.51
C LEU A 260 -28.10 1.75 -10.91
N SER A 261 -28.83 2.77 -10.45
CA SER A 261 -30.25 2.66 -10.04
C SER A 261 -31.18 2.31 -11.21
N ASP A 262 -30.70 2.47 -12.44
CA ASP A 262 -31.44 2.08 -13.65
C ASP A 262 -31.47 0.54 -13.85
N ILE A 263 -30.77 -0.23 -13.00
CA ILE A 263 -30.71 -1.70 -13.01
C ILE A 263 -31.68 -2.27 -12.00
N THR A 264 -32.49 -3.25 -12.42
CA THR A 264 -33.19 -4.18 -11.53
C THR A 264 -32.74 -5.61 -11.78
N CYS A 265 -32.92 -6.47 -10.78
CA CYS A 265 -32.61 -7.89 -10.87
C CYS A 265 -33.79 -8.71 -10.35
N SER A 266 -34.09 -9.85 -10.97
CA SER A 266 -35.01 -10.87 -10.46
C SER A 266 -34.40 -12.26 -10.56
N VAL A 267 -34.78 -13.13 -9.62
CA VAL A 267 -34.35 -14.52 -9.54
C VAL A 267 -35.58 -15.41 -9.63
N ASP A 268 -35.58 -16.36 -10.57
CA ASP A 268 -36.66 -17.32 -10.78
C ASP A 268 -38.07 -16.71 -10.91
N GLY A 269 -38.14 -15.50 -11.49
CA GLY A 269 -39.41 -14.79 -11.70
C GLY A 269 -40.02 -14.13 -10.47
N LYS A 270 -39.30 -14.11 -9.33
CA LYS A 270 -39.68 -13.38 -8.11
C LYS A 270 -39.63 -11.86 -8.30
N ASP A 271 -40.11 -11.14 -7.29
CA ASP A 271 -40.12 -9.68 -7.28
C ASP A 271 -38.73 -9.09 -7.55
N ALA A 272 -38.70 -8.05 -8.38
CA ALA A 272 -37.47 -7.40 -8.78
C ALA A 272 -36.96 -6.47 -7.67
N PHE A 273 -35.65 -6.49 -7.47
CA PHE A 273 -34.94 -5.62 -6.53
C PHE A 273 -33.89 -4.78 -7.26
N TYR A 274 -33.32 -3.78 -6.60
CA TYR A 274 -32.24 -2.97 -7.17
C TYR A 274 -30.90 -3.46 -6.61
N PRO A 275 -29.99 -3.98 -7.44
CA PRO A 275 -28.70 -4.46 -6.93
C PRO A 275 -27.67 -3.35 -6.66
N ALA A 276 -27.91 -2.13 -7.14
CA ALA A 276 -26.92 -1.05 -7.10
C ALA A 276 -27.59 0.34 -7.03
N GLN A 277 -28.62 0.46 -6.19
CA GLN A 277 -29.34 1.70 -5.96
C GLN A 277 -28.38 2.81 -5.51
N ASN A 278 -28.53 3.99 -6.11
CA ASN A 278 -27.67 5.16 -5.95
C ASN A 278 -26.18 4.93 -6.30
N GLY A 279 -25.85 3.86 -7.01
CA GLY A 279 -24.51 3.61 -7.54
C GLY A 279 -24.22 4.42 -8.81
N GLY A 280 -22.95 4.70 -9.09
CA GLY A 280 -22.51 5.46 -10.26
C GLY A 280 -21.45 6.52 -9.93
N LEU A 281 -21.25 7.45 -10.87
CA LEU A 281 -20.21 8.48 -10.76
C LEU A 281 -20.56 9.56 -9.73
N ARG A 282 -19.55 10.01 -9.00
CA ARG A 282 -19.57 11.27 -8.25
C ARG A 282 -18.46 12.17 -8.77
N ALA A 283 -18.77 13.43 -9.03
CA ALA A 283 -17.83 14.38 -9.64
C ALA A 283 -17.97 15.78 -9.05
N LYS A 284 -16.92 16.60 -9.20
CA LYS A 284 -16.96 18.03 -8.87
C LYS A 284 -16.40 18.85 -10.02
N VAL A 285 -17.30 19.38 -10.85
CA VAL A 285 -16.96 20.17 -12.04
C VAL A 285 -16.99 21.65 -11.67
N LEU A 286 -15.82 22.29 -11.59
CA LEU A 286 -15.69 23.72 -11.28
C LEU A 286 -16.51 24.16 -10.04
N GLY A 287 -16.41 23.36 -8.96
CA GLY A 287 -17.10 23.61 -7.70
C GLY A 287 -18.52 23.05 -7.60
N THR A 288 -19.16 22.67 -8.72
CA THR A 288 -20.48 22.02 -8.71
C THR A 288 -20.36 20.52 -8.55
N GLU A 289 -21.02 19.98 -7.52
CA GLU A 289 -21.02 18.55 -7.23
C GLU A 289 -22.12 17.82 -8.00
N PHE A 290 -21.79 16.62 -8.46
CA PHE A 290 -22.69 15.68 -9.13
C PHE A 290 -22.66 14.38 -8.36
N ALA A 291 -23.83 13.83 -8.02
CA ALA A 291 -23.98 12.54 -7.35
C ALA A 291 -25.21 11.79 -7.90
N PRO A 292 -25.22 10.43 -7.87
CA PRO A 292 -26.29 9.64 -8.49
C PRO A 292 -27.72 9.92 -7.97
N ASN A 293 -27.86 10.37 -6.73
CA ASN A 293 -29.15 10.63 -6.08
C ASN A 293 -29.54 12.12 -6.03
N ASP A 294 -28.82 12.98 -6.75
CA ASP A 294 -29.05 14.41 -6.75
C ASP A 294 -30.22 14.79 -7.67
N PRO A 295 -31.35 15.27 -7.13
CA PRO A 295 -32.55 15.55 -7.92
C PRO A 295 -32.39 16.77 -8.84
N GLU A 296 -31.38 17.61 -8.63
CA GLU A 296 -31.11 18.79 -9.47
C GLU A 296 -30.36 18.43 -10.76
N ILE A 297 -29.86 17.20 -10.88
CA ILE A 297 -29.18 16.76 -12.09
C ILE A 297 -30.19 16.48 -13.19
N LYS A 298 -30.06 17.22 -14.29
CA LYS A 298 -30.72 16.88 -15.55
C LYS A 298 -29.90 15.83 -16.29
N ALA A 299 -30.33 14.58 -16.25
CA ALA A 299 -29.73 13.50 -17.01
C ALA A 299 -30.28 13.44 -18.44
N THR A 300 -29.40 13.38 -19.44
CA THR A 300 -29.76 13.22 -20.86
C THR A 300 -29.06 12.02 -21.45
N LEU A 301 -29.81 11.01 -21.88
CA LEU A 301 -29.31 9.91 -22.70
C LEU A 301 -29.02 10.45 -24.12
N ARG A 302 -27.75 10.48 -24.50
CA ARG A 302 -27.29 11.03 -25.78
C ARG A 302 -27.41 10.02 -26.91
N SER A 303 -27.03 8.77 -26.64
CA SER A 303 -27.12 7.66 -27.59
C SER A 303 -27.05 6.32 -26.88
N THR A 304 -27.43 5.28 -27.60
CA THR A 304 -27.35 3.89 -27.14
C THR A 304 -26.89 3.01 -28.28
N VAL A 305 -25.94 2.12 -28.00
CA VAL A 305 -25.42 1.13 -28.93
C VAL A 305 -25.61 -0.24 -28.29
N PHE A 306 -26.37 -1.11 -28.94
CA PHE A 306 -26.57 -2.48 -28.50
C PHE A 306 -26.16 -3.43 -29.62
N TYR A 307 -25.10 -4.19 -29.41
CA TYR A 307 -24.53 -5.07 -30.43
C TYR A 307 -23.80 -6.24 -29.76
N ASN A 308 -23.96 -7.45 -30.30
CA ASN A 308 -23.35 -8.69 -29.81
C ASN A 308 -23.48 -8.88 -28.28
N GLY A 309 -24.68 -8.67 -27.75
CA GLY A 309 -24.99 -8.84 -26.33
C GLY A 309 -24.33 -7.83 -25.38
N ARG A 310 -23.71 -6.78 -25.93
CA ARG A 310 -23.14 -5.67 -25.18
C ARG A 310 -23.98 -4.40 -25.39
N LEU A 311 -24.34 -3.75 -24.28
CA LEU A 311 -24.97 -2.43 -24.27
C LEU A 311 -23.93 -1.36 -23.96
N ARG A 312 -24.00 -0.22 -24.64
CA ARG A 312 -23.31 1.02 -24.30
C ARG A 312 -24.32 2.17 -24.32
N THR A 313 -24.36 2.95 -23.25
CA THR A 313 -25.17 4.18 -23.16
C THR A 313 -24.27 5.37 -22.88
N PHE A 314 -24.52 6.46 -23.59
CA PHE A 314 -23.75 7.70 -23.49
C PHE A 314 -24.61 8.76 -22.84
N TRP A 315 -24.11 9.36 -21.77
CA TRP A 315 -24.87 10.25 -20.91
C TRP A 315 -24.22 11.62 -20.82
N ARG A 316 -25.09 12.61 -20.62
CA ARG A 316 -24.73 13.95 -20.18
C ARG A 316 -25.54 14.30 -18.94
N TRP A 317 -24.85 14.59 -17.85
CA TRP A 317 -25.44 15.25 -16.68
C TRP A 317 -25.22 16.75 -16.76
N GLU A 318 -26.26 17.52 -16.47
CA GLU A 318 -26.19 18.98 -16.37
C GLU A 318 -26.75 19.47 -15.02
N LYS A 319 -25.99 20.33 -14.34
CA LYS A 319 -26.38 20.98 -13.07
C LYS A 319 -25.74 22.35 -12.99
N HIS A 320 -26.51 23.40 -12.67
CA HIS A 320 -26.02 24.78 -12.55
C HIS A 320 -25.14 25.26 -13.72
N GLY A 321 -25.50 24.89 -14.96
CA GLY A 321 -24.74 25.22 -16.17
C GLY A 321 -23.43 24.44 -16.36
N ARG A 322 -23.06 23.54 -15.44
CA ARG A 322 -21.94 22.60 -15.57
C ARG A 322 -22.41 21.30 -16.20
N LYS A 323 -21.50 20.63 -16.89
CA LYS A 323 -21.78 19.41 -17.66
C LYS A 323 -20.76 18.32 -17.33
N LEU A 324 -21.23 17.08 -17.32
CA LEU A 324 -20.40 15.88 -17.17
C LEU A 324 -20.86 14.83 -18.19
N ASP A 325 -19.95 14.44 -19.08
CA ASP A 325 -20.19 13.39 -20.07
C ASP A 325 -19.51 12.09 -19.64
N PHE A 326 -20.22 10.97 -19.80
CA PHE A 326 -19.72 9.64 -19.43
C PHE A 326 -20.45 8.53 -20.18
N GLU A 327 -19.91 7.33 -20.08
CA GLU A 327 -20.44 6.10 -20.67
C GLU A 327 -20.71 5.06 -19.57
N LEU A 328 -21.82 4.35 -19.72
CA LEU A 328 -22.08 3.09 -19.04
C LEU A 328 -22.14 1.97 -20.07
N SER A 329 -21.52 0.83 -19.77
CA SER A 329 -21.61 -0.37 -20.62
C SER A 329 -21.97 -1.60 -19.82
N PHE A 330 -22.78 -2.48 -20.39
CA PHE A 330 -23.27 -3.68 -19.72
C PHE A 330 -23.04 -4.92 -20.58
N THR A 331 -22.53 -5.97 -19.93
CA THR A 331 -22.34 -7.31 -20.51
C THR A 331 -22.63 -8.35 -19.44
N LEU A 332 -23.08 -9.53 -19.85
CA LEU A 332 -23.37 -10.65 -18.96
C LEU A 332 -22.42 -11.81 -19.26
N ASP A 333 -21.75 -12.32 -18.23
CA ASP A 333 -21.03 -13.60 -18.28
C ASP A 333 -21.66 -14.50 -17.21
N HIS A 334 -22.39 -15.53 -17.66
CA HIS A 334 -23.24 -16.37 -16.81
C HIS A 334 -24.11 -15.50 -15.89
N ARG A 335 -23.96 -15.62 -14.57
CA ARG A 335 -24.78 -14.92 -13.56
C ARG A 335 -24.20 -13.57 -13.14
N THR A 336 -23.10 -13.12 -13.76
CA THR A 336 -22.43 -11.88 -13.39
C THR A 336 -22.68 -10.79 -14.43
N LEU A 337 -23.47 -9.79 -14.05
CA LEU A 337 -23.59 -8.56 -14.81
C LEU A 337 -22.35 -7.70 -14.58
N THR A 338 -21.67 -7.35 -15.66
CA THR A 338 -20.57 -6.38 -15.62
C THR A 338 -21.08 -5.03 -16.08
N ALA A 339 -21.04 -4.05 -15.18
CA ALA A 339 -21.25 -2.63 -15.47
C ALA A 339 -19.89 -1.93 -15.59
N GLU A 340 -19.53 -1.47 -16.79
CA GLU A 340 -18.36 -0.61 -16.99
C GLU A 340 -18.75 0.86 -16.93
N VAL A 341 -17.98 1.66 -16.20
CA VAL A 341 -18.15 3.11 -16.07
C VAL A 341 -16.93 3.79 -16.68
N ARG A 342 -17.13 4.73 -17.62
CA ARG A 342 -16.05 5.48 -18.28
C ARG A 342 -16.36 6.97 -18.39
N SER A 343 -15.36 7.83 -18.21
CA SER A 343 -15.45 9.26 -18.56
C SER A 343 -14.07 9.80 -18.91
N GLU A 344 -14.00 10.76 -19.83
CA GLU A 344 -12.79 11.54 -20.10
C GLU A 344 -12.59 12.68 -19.08
N SER A 345 -13.59 12.92 -18.22
CA SER A 345 -13.55 14.00 -17.23
C SER A 345 -12.63 13.66 -16.07
N LEU A 346 -11.61 14.49 -15.86
CA LEU A 346 -10.71 14.42 -14.70
C LEU A 346 -11.33 15.01 -13.41
N SER A 347 -12.59 15.44 -13.48
CA SER A 347 -13.34 15.99 -12.34
C SER A 347 -14.05 14.92 -11.50
N VAL A 348 -14.00 13.66 -11.93
CA VAL A 348 -14.60 12.54 -11.21
C VAL A 348 -13.82 12.26 -9.94
N LEU A 349 -14.55 12.17 -8.83
CA LEU A 349 -14.01 11.95 -7.49
C LEU A 349 -14.08 10.47 -7.11
N SER A 350 -15.17 9.80 -7.48
CA SER A 350 -15.37 8.38 -7.18
C SER A 350 -16.40 7.73 -8.10
N VAL A 351 -16.40 6.39 -8.11
CA VAL A 351 -17.46 5.54 -8.64
C VAL A 351 -18.00 4.69 -7.48
N ASP A 352 -19.26 4.89 -7.13
CA ASP A 352 -19.97 4.22 -6.02
C ASP A 352 -20.64 2.93 -6.54
N ALA A 353 -20.52 1.81 -5.83
CA ALA A 353 -21.25 0.58 -6.14
C ALA A 353 -22.76 0.71 -5.88
N GLY A 354 -23.18 1.66 -5.05
CA GLY A 354 -24.54 1.75 -4.54
C GLY A 354 -24.81 0.73 -3.43
N TYR A 355 -26.09 0.43 -3.22
CA TYR A 355 -26.55 -0.58 -2.28
C TYR A 355 -27.68 -1.42 -2.89
N ALA A 356 -27.89 -2.61 -2.33
CA ALA A 356 -29.04 -3.42 -2.69
C ALA A 356 -30.29 -2.88 -1.98
N ASP A 357 -31.38 -2.69 -2.71
CA ASP A 357 -32.66 -2.13 -2.22
C ASP A 357 -33.84 -3.01 -2.66
N LYS A 358 -34.92 -3.03 -1.87
CA LYS A 358 -36.07 -3.94 -2.00
C LYS A 358 -35.69 -5.42 -1.94
N VAL A 359 -34.72 -5.75 -1.11
CA VAL A 359 -34.27 -7.12 -0.89
C VAL A 359 -34.98 -7.70 0.33
N ALA A 360 -35.56 -8.89 0.23
CA ALA A 360 -36.18 -9.54 1.38
C ALA A 360 -35.13 -10.08 2.37
N ASN A 361 -35.27 -9.73 3.65
CA ASN A 361 -34.47 -10.24 4.78
C ASN A 361 -32.94 -10.23 4.53
N PRO A 362 -32.34 -9.06 4.22
CA PRO A 362 -30.93 -8.98 3.88
C PRO A 362 -30.04 -9.28 5.10
N ARG A 363 -29.00 -10.10 4.88
CA ARG A 363 -27.96 -10.42 5.88
C ARG A 363 -26.59 -10.25 5.26
N LEU A 364 -25.71 -9.46 5.88
CA LEU A 364 -24.33 -9.30 5.45
C LEU A 364 -23.42 -10.27 6.21
N PHE A 365 -22.51 -10.92 5.49
CA PHE A 365 -21.42 -11.70 6.08
C PHE A 365 -20.10 -11.43 5.37
N THR A 366 -19.00 -11.75 6.02
CA THR A 366 -17.64 -11.54 5.51
C THR A 366 -16.97 -12.89 5.32
N LEU A 367 -15.91 -12.91 4.51
CA LEU A 367 -15.10 -14.10 4.32
C LEU A 367 -13.70 -13.88 4.84
N ALA A 368 -13.17 -14.90 5.52
CA ALA A 368 -11.78 -14.91 5.93
C ALA A 368 -10.89 -14.71 4.68
N ASN A 369 -9.86 -13.89 4.83
CA ASN A 369 -8.85 -13.60 3.80
C ASN A 369 -9.36 -12.81 2.58
N LEU A 370 -10.63 -12.38 2.54
CA LEU A 370 -11.14 -11.42 1.57
C LEU A 370 -11.41 -10.07 2.26
N SER A 371 -10.33 -9.33 2.55
CA SER A 371 -10.39 -8.04 3.21
C SER A 371 -9.93 -6.90 2.31
N ASN A 372 -10.55 -5.73 2.52
CA ASN A 372 -10.07 -4.46 2.05
C ASN A 372 -9.33 -3.78 3.21
N ASP A 373 -8.21 -4.39 3.66
CA ASP A 373 -7.41 -3.93 4.80
C ASP A 373 -8.01 -4.26 6.18
N ARG A 374 -8.43 -3.25 6.95
CA ARG A 374 -9.10 -3.39 8.26
C ARG A 374 -10.62 -3.53 8.14
N ASP A 375 -11.16 -3.30 6.96
CA ASP A 375 -12.57 -3.54 6.64
C ASP A 375 -12.68 -4.78 5.73
N ASN A 376 -13.79 -5.50 5.85
CA ASN A 376 -14.02 -6.73 5.11
C ASN A 376 -15.04 -6.48 4.00
N LEU A 377 -14.80 -7.07 2.83
CA LEU A 377 -15.80 -7.10 1.78
C LEU A 377 -17.00 -7.92 2.24
N HIS A 378 -18.20 -7.39 2.05
CA HIS A 378 -19.43 -8.07 2.45
C HIS A 378 -20.06 -8.80 1.26
N LEU A 379 -20.56 -10.00 1.55
CA LEU A 379 -21.52 -10.71 0.73
C LEU A 379 -22.91 -10.54 1.33
N LEU A 380 -23.92 -10.44 0.47
CA LEU A 380 -25.32 -10.39 0.87
C LEU A 380 -25.91 -11.80 0.76
N ALA A 381 -26.58 -12.24 1.82
CA ALA A 381 -27.44 -13.41 1.84
C ALA A 381 -28.89 -12.98 2.08
N THR A 382 -29.80 -13.54 1.30
CA THR A 382 -31.25 -13.45 1.51
C THR A 382 -31.77 -14.85 1.85
N ASP A 383 -33.09 -15.03 1.88
CA ASP A 383 -33.66 -16.38 1.99
C ASP A 383 -33.62 -17.15 0.66
N ASP A 384 -33.39 -16.45 -0.45
CA ASP A 384 -33.55 -16.99 -1.80
C ASP A 384 -32.26 -17.04 -2.63
N TYR A 385 -31.31 -16.16 -2.34
CA TYR A 385 -30.08 -16.00 -3.11
C TYR A 385 -28.98 -15.33 -2.30
N LEU A 386 -27.77 -15.46 -2.83
CA LEU A 386 -26.59 -14.71 -2.43
C LEU A 386 -26.26 -13.66 -3.49
N MET A 387 -25.58 -12.60 -3.08
CA MET A 387 -25.14 -11.55 -3.98
C MET A 387 -23.76 -11.02 -3.60
N SER A 388 -22.98 -10.70 -4.62
CA SER A 388 -21.70 -10.01 -4.50
C SER A 388 -21.60 -8.82 -5.45
N VAL A 389 -20.87 -7.80 -5.02
CA VAL A 389 -20.50 -6.64 -5.84
C VAL A 389 -19.01 -6.36 -5.69
N PHE A 390 -18.25 -6.44 -6.77
CA PHE A 390 -16.80 -6.22 -6.75
C PHE A 390 -16.36 -5.26 -7.85
N PHE A 391 -15.38 -4.41 -7.54
CA PHE A 391 -14.60 -3.68 -8.54
C PHE A 391 -13.46 -4.55 -9.05
N ASP A 392 -13.24 -4.60 -10.36
CA ASP A 392 -12.14 -5.37 -10.95
C ASP A 392 -10.79 -4.72 -10.66
N TRP A 393 -10.04 -5.31 -9.72
CA TRP A 393 -8.78 -4.77 -9.21
C TRP A 393 -7.71 -4.60 -10.29
N TYR A 394 -7.75 -5.43 -11.32
CA TYR A 394 -6.72 -5.48 -12.35
C TYR A 394 -6.90 -4.43 -13.44
N TYR A 395 -8.10 -3.86 -13.56
CA TYR A 395 -8.48 -2.94 -14.64
C TYR A 395 -8.92 -1.57 -14.14
N SER A 396 -8.98 -1.36 -12.82
CA SER A 396 -9.38 -0.08 -12.23
C SER A 396 -8.38 1.04 -12.54
N ALA A 397 -8.89 2.23 -12.89
CA ALA A 397 -8.07 3.44 -13.01
C ALA A 397 -8.03 4.27 -11.71
N ALA A 398 -8.73 3.81 -10.66
CA ALA A 398 -8.79 4.49 -9.38
C ALA A 398 -7.51 4.38 -8.57
N SER A 399 -7.39 5.29 -7.62
CA SER A 399 -6.26 5.38 -6.71
C SER A 399 -6.42 4.49 -5.49
N ALA A 400 -7.67 4.22 -5.08
CA ALA A 400 -7.99 3.31 -4.00
C ALA A 400 -9.39 2.71 -4.15
N LEU A 401 -9.63 1.59 -3.47
CA LEU A 401 -10.97 1.13 -3.13
C LEU A 401 -11.32 1.60 -1.71
N VAL A 402 -12.59 1.91 -1.50
CA VAL A 402 -13.15 2.34 -0.21
C VAL A 402 -14.39 1.51 0.11
N ASP A 403 -14.61 1.22 1.39
CA ASP A 403 -15.85 0.62 1.89
C ASP A 403 -16.71 1.67 2.63
N GLU A 404 -17.42 1.29 3.70
CA GLU A 404 -18.40 2.13 4.40
C GLU A 404 -17.77 3.36 5.06
N LYS A 405 -16.52 3.31 5.52
CA LYS A 405 -15.87 4.45 6.19
C LYS A 405 -14.72 5.00 5.35
N PRO A 406 -14.68 6.33 5.11
CA PRO A 406 -13.47 6.98 4.63
C PRO A 406 -12.33 6.65 5.59
N TYR A 407 -11.21 6.18 5.05
CA TYR A 407 -10.09 5.68 5.81
C TYR A 407 -9.58 6.71 6.84
N ARG A 408 -9.62 6.38 8.14
CA ARG A 408 -8.99 7.21 9.18
C ARG A 408 -7.49 6.95 9.24
N ILE A 409 -6.70 8.04 9.18
CA ILE A 409 -5.23 8.07 9.23
C ILE A 409 -4.69 7.71 10.63
N GLU A 410 -5.18 6.67 11.28
CA GLU A 410 -4.74 6.42 12.65
C GLU A 410 -3.49 5.53 12.72
N SER A 411 -2.96 4.97 11.62
CA SER A 411 -1.64 4.28 11.72
C SER A 411 -0.84 3.88 10.46
N HIS A 412 -1.31 3.98 9.20
CA HIS A 412 -0.59 3.30 8.09
C HIS A 412 -0.60 3.97 6.69
N GLY A 413 -0.36 5.28 6.59
CA GLY A 413 0.07 5.86 5.30
C GLY A 413 -0.97 5.97 4.18
N CYS A 414 -2.26 5.74 4.48
CA CYS A 414 -3.33 6.06 3.52
C CYS A 414 -3.71 7.55 3.70
N PRO A 415 -3.94 8.31 2.62
CA PRO A 415 -4.29 9.72 2.69
C PRO A 415 -5.56 9.98 3.51
N ARG A 416 -5.63 11.16 4.14
CA ARG A 416 -6.91 11.72 4.59
C ARG A 416 -7.79 11.80 3.36
N THR A 417 -8.92 11.12 3.39
CA THR A 417 -10.02 11.30 2.44
C THR A 417 -10.74 12.61 2.71
N GLU A 418 -10.02 13.73 2.87
CA GLU A 418 -10.64 15.05 3.01
C GLU A 418 -11.40 15.35 1.71
N GLY A 419 -12.73 15.29 1.78
CA GLY A 419 -13.62 15.42 0.62
C GLY A 419 -13.92 14.11 -0.12
N ALA A 420 -13.45 12.94 0.32
CA ALA A 420 -14.09 11.72 -0.17
C ALA A 420 -15.49 11.63 0.45
N PRO A 421 -16.50 11.27 -0.34
CA PRO A 421 -17.85 11.13 0.16
C PRO A 421 -17.85 10.07 1.27
N GLU A 422 -18.34 10.44 2.45
CA GLU A 422 -18.71 9.45 3.46
C GLU A 422 -19.87 8.62 2.87
N LEU A 423 -19.62 7.34 2.66
CA LEU A 423 -20.65 6.43 2.17
C LEU A 423 -21.49 6.03 3.36
N ALA A 424 -22.76 6.43 3.38
CA ALA A 424 -23.65 6.05 4.46
C ALA A 424 -23.69 4.51 4.57
N LYS A 425 -23.53 4.00 5.78
CA LYS A 425 -23.87 2.62 6.10
C LYS A 425 -25.35 2.42 5.81
N VAL A 426 -25.66 1.40 5.01
CA VAL A 426 -27.05 1.02 4.71
C VAL A 426 -27.21 -0.43 5.16
N MET A 427 -28.03 -0.62 6.19
CA MET A 427 -28.47 -1.94 6.67
C MET A 427 -29.83 -1.74 7.33
N ASP A 428 -30.87 -1.86 6.51
CA ASP A 428 -32.27 -1.69 6.91
C ASP A 428 -33.03 -3.02 6.70
N ALA A 429 -34.35 -3.01 6.93
CA ALA A 429 -35.18 -4.21 6.79
C ALA A 429 -35.19 -4.79 5.37
N ASP A 430 -34.95 -3.95 4.36
CA ASP A 430 -35.00 -4.32 2.94
C ASP A 430 -33.82 -3.79 2.09
N SER A 431 -32.80 -3.23 2.74
CA SER A 431 -31.65 -2.61 2.06
C SER A 431 -30.32 -2.96 2.72
N ALA A 432 -29.27 -3.17 1.92
CA ALA A 432 -27.93 -3.45 2.41
C ALA A 432 -26.82 -2.96 1.44
N ARG A 433 -25.78 -2.31 1.98
CA ARG A 433 -24.57 -1.96 1.23
C ARG A 433 -23.52 -3.08 1.38
N LEU A 434 -23.06 -3.62 0.24
CA LEU A 434 -22.09 -4.73 0.23
C LEU A 434 -20.63 -4.24 0.15
N THR A 435 -20.41 -3.16 -0.58
CA THR A 435 -19.09 -2.53 -0.75
C THR A 435 -19.29 -1.03 -0.99
N GLY A 436 -18.21 -0.26 -0.86
CA GLY A 436 -18.23 1.17 -1.12
C GLY A 436 -18.03 1.48 -2.60
N GLY A 437 -16.80 1.76 -3.01
CA GLY A 437 -16.51 2.30 -4.33
C GLY A 437 -15.03 2.41 -4.67
N ALA A 438 -14.77 3.02 -5.83
CA ALA A 438 -13.44 3.34 -6.32
C ALA A 438 -13.19 4.85 -6.19
N LEU A 439 -12.07 5.25 -5.59
CA LEU A 439 -11.71 6.64 -5.29
C LEU A 439 -10.62 7.17 -6.24
N TYR A 440 -10.82 8.37 -6.75
CA TYR A 440 -9.90 9.07 -7.64
C TYR A 440 -9.26 10.26 -6.92
N MET A 441 -7.96 10.15 -6.68
CA MET A 441 -7.18 11.18 -6.00
C MET A 441 -6.24 11.88 -6.99
N PRO A 442 -5.96 13.19 -6.79
CA PRO A 442 -5.12 13.94 -7.72
C PRO A 442 -3.67 13.44 -7.65
N LYS A 443 -3.01 13.39 -8.80
CA LYS A 443 -1.55 13.21 -8.90
C LYS A 443 -0.84 14.47 -8.40
N THR A 444 0.49 14.43 -8.32
CA THR A 444 1.35 15.59 -7.96
C THR A 444 1.30 16.77 -8.95
N ASN A 445 0.58 16.65 -10.07
CA ASN A 445 0.27 17.77 -10.96
C ASN A 445 -1.17 18.31 -10.79
N GLY A 446 -1.90 17.85 -9.78
CA GLY A 446 -3.28 18.25 -9.49
C GLY A 446 -4.35 17.53 -10.31
N TYR A 447 -3.99 16.74 -11.33
CA TYR A 447 -4.95 16.03 -12.17
C TYR A 447 -5.23 14.61 -11.66
N ARG A 448 -6.51 14.20 -11.67
CA ARG A 448 -6.92 12.81 -11.44
C ARG A 448 -6.71 11.95 -12.68
N ASN A 449 -6.94 10.65 -12.55
CA ASN A 449 -7.06 9.77 -13.70
C ASN A 449 -8.48 9.87 -14.27
N ALA A 450 -8.60 9.74 -15.60
CA ALA A 450 -9.89 9.54 -16.24
C ALA A 450 -10.50 8.23 -15.73
N PRO A 451 -11.77 8.23 -15.27
CA PRO A 451 -12.33 7.06 -14.63
C PRO A 451 -12.57 5.92 -15.61
N TYR A 452 -12.18 4.72 -15.17
CA TYR A 452 -12.51 3.45 -15.79
C TYR A 452 -12.67 2.39 -14.70
N GLU A 453 -13.89 1.90 -14.54
CA GLU A 453 -14.21 0.84 -13.58
C GLU A 453 -15.00 -0.28 -14.24
N ARG A 454 -14.77 -1.50 -13.78
CA ARG A 454 -15.64 -2.66 -14.05
C ARG A 454 -16.25 -3.14 -12.74
N ILE A 455 -17.55 -2.99 -12.60
CA ILE A 455 -18.31 -3.41 -11.43
C ILE A 455 -18.98 -4.74 -11.77
N ARG A 456 -18.65 -5.79 -11.00
CA ARG A 456 -19.15 -7.15 -11.16
C ARG A 456 -20.27 -7.37 -10.17
N ILE A 457 -21.50 -7.46 -10.65
CA ILE A 457 -22.70 -7.70 -9.85
C ILE A 457 -23.13 -9.14 -10.11
N THR A 458 -23.04 -10.01 -9.10
CA THR A 458 -23.39 -11.44 -9.25
C THR A 458 -24.50 -11.81 -8.30
N VAL A 459 -25.50 -12.55 -8.79
CA VAL A 459 -26.61 -13.08 -7.99
C VAL A 459 -26.77 -14.57 -8.28
N ALA A 460 -26.62 -15.41 -7.26
CA ALA A 460 -26.66 -16.87 -7.40
C ALA A 460 -27.08 -17.54 -6.08
N PRO A 461 -27.57 -18.79 -6.09
CA PRO A 461 -28.01 -19.47 -4.86
C PRO A 461 -26.86 -20.08 -4.04
N SER A 462 -25.64 -20.16 -4.59
CA SER A 462 -24.48 -20.80 -3.94
C SER A 462 -23.35 -19.80 -3.66
N VAL A 463 -22.58 -20.05 -2.60
CA VAL A 463 -21.46 -19.19 -2.19
C VAL A 463 -20.36 -19.21 -3.25
N GLU A 464 -20.06 -20.38 -3.80
CA GLU A 464 -19.06 -20.58 -4.85
C GLU A 464 -19.35 -19.75 -6.10
N SER A 465 -20.63 -19.57 -6.45
CA SER A 465 -21.07 -18.80 -7.62
C SER A 465 -21.04 -17.28 -7.40
N VAL A 466 -20.95 -16.78 -6.16
CA VAL A 466 -20.82 -15.34 -5.88
C VAL A 466 -19.40 -14.92 -5.51
N MET A 467 -18.49 -15.88 -5.32
CA MET A 467 -17.11 -15.64 -4.91
C MET A 467 -16.22 -15.11 -6.04
N PRO A 468 -15.42 -14.04 -5.81
CA PRO A 468 -14.56 -13.52 -6.85
C PRO A 468 -13.48 -14.55 -7.17
N ARG A 469 -13.24 -14.77 -8.46
CA ARG A 469 -12.09 -15.57 -8.89
C ARG A 469 -10.84 -14.69 -8.81
N ILE A 470 -9.75 -15.21 -8.23
CA ILE A 470 -8.42 -14.61 -8.35
C ILE A 470 -7.69 -15.31 -9.51
N PRO A 471 -7.59 -14.71 -10.70
CA PRO A 471 -7.02 -15.34 -11.90
C PRO A 471 -5.48 -15.35 -11.93
N ASN A 472 -4.83 -15.46 -10.77
CA ASN A 472 -3.38 -15.57 -10.70
C ASN A 472 -2.92 -16.93 -11.26
N PRO A 473 -1.76 -16.97 -11.96
CA PRO A 473 -1.19 -18.22 -12.44
C PRO A 473 -0.86 -19.14 -11.26
N LYS A 474 -1.04 -20.44 -11.47
CA LYS A 474 -0.60 -21.45 -10.52
C LYS A 474 0.94 -21.40 -10.44
N SER A 475 1.49 -21.32 -9.23
CA SER A 475 2.94 -21.37 -9.01
C SER A 475 3.53 -22.66 -9.61
N LYS A 476 4.67 -22.55 -10.30
CA LYS A 476 5.45 -23.70 -10.82
C LYS A 476 5.87 -24.66 -9.70
N PHE A 477 5.98 -24.15 -8.47
CA PHE A 477 6.37 -24.93 -7.30
C PHE A 477 5.17 -25.47 -6.49
N TYR A 478 3.93 -25.24 -6.92
CA TYR A 478 2.74 -25.64 -6.17
C TYR A 478 2.72 -27.12 -5.79
N GLU A 479 2.99 -28.01 -6.75
CA GLU A 479 3.00 -29.47 -6.51
C GLU A 479 4.08 -29.88 -5.52
N GLU A 480 5.19 -29.14 -5.46
CA GLU A 480 6.26 -29.37 -4.49
C GLU A 480 5.86 -28.83 -3.12
N THR A 481 5.42 -27.57 -3.04
CA THR A 481 5.18 -26.86 -1.78
C THR A 481 3.98 -27.38 -1.01
N ARG A 482 2.98 -27.99 -1.67
CA ARG A 482 1.81 -28.56 -0.99
C ARG A 482 2.15 -29.70 -0.02
N HIS A 483 3.37 -30.23 -0.10
CA HIS A 483 3.88 -31.30 0.77
C HIS A 483 4.92 -30.82 1.79
N LEU A 484 5.33 -29.54 1.71
CA LEU A 484 6.38 -29.01 2.59
C LEU A 484 5.80 -28.47 3.90
N ILE A 485 6.50 -28.74 5.00
CA ILE A 485 6.28 -28.01 6.25
C ILE A 485 7.06 -26.69 6.17
N TYR A 486 6.36 -25.58 6.35
CA TYR A 486 6.99 -24.28 6.44
C TYR A 486 7.41 -23.95 7.87
N MET A 487 8.65 -23.49 8.02
CA MET A 487 9.20 -23.06 9.29
C MET A 487 9.86 -21.70 9.12
N THR A 488 9.38 -20.73 9.89
CA THR A 488 10.05 -19.43 10.03
C THR A 488 11.01 -19.47 11.22
N ARG A 489 12.23 -18.98 11.02
CA ARG A 489 13.31 -18.91 12.01
C ARG A 489 13.71 -17.47 12.25
N SER A 490 12.88 -16.76 13.02
CA SER A 490 13.16 -15.38 13.42
C SER A 490 14.17 -15.34 14.58
N TYR A 491 15.12 -14.43 14.50
CA TYR A 491 16.12 -14.08 15.51
C TYR A 491 16.97 -15.27 16.00
N SER A 492 17.19 -16.22 15.09
CA SER A 492 17.89 -17.49 15.37
C SER A 492 19.36 -17.47 14.96
N ILE A 493 19.73 -16.60 14.02
CA ILE A 493 21.09 -16.38 13.54
C ILE A 493 21.44 -14.91 13.77
N GLY A 494 22.70 -14.58 14.03
CA GLY A 494 23.11 -13.19 14.28
C GLY A 494 24.55 -13.05 14.77
N ILE A 495 25.11 -14.13 15.30
CA ILE A 495 26.55 -14.30 15.57
C ILE A 495 26.96 -15.71 15.13
N GLU A 496 28.24 -15.99 14.95
CA GLU A 496 28.71 -17.29 14.47
C GLU A 496 28.28 -18.44 15.40
N ARG A 497 28.37 -18.24 16.71
CA ARG A 497 27.90 -19.23 17.69
C ARG A 497 26.42 -19.59 17.52
N SER A 498 25.56 -18.62 17.23
CA SER A 498 24.13 -18.89 17.04
C SER A 498 23.85 -19.63 15.73
N MET A 499 24.67 -19.44 14.69
CA MET A 499 24.58 -20.25 13.47
C MET A 499 24.95 -21.71 13.72
N ASP A 500 26.00 -21.99 14.51
CA ASP A 500 26.38 -23.36 14.84
C ASP A 500 25.31 -24.06 15.69
N ASP A 501 24.76 -23.36 16.67
CA ASP A 501 23.68 -23.89 17.51
C ASP A 501 22.39 -24.10 16.69
N GLU A 502 22.10 -23.22 15.74
CA GLU A 502 21.01 -23.40 14.78
C GLU A 502 21.24 -24.61 13.88
N LEU A 503 22.44 -24.82 13.34
CA LEU A 503 22.76 -26.01 12.54
C LEU A 503 22.63 -27.29 13.36
N LYS A 504 23.04 -27.30 14.64
CA LYS A 504 22.82 -28.46 15.53
C LYS A 504 21.33 -28.73 15.72
N PHE A 505 20.53 -27.70 16.01
CA PHE A 505 19.08 -27.83 16.13
C PHE A 505 18.46 -28.40 14.85
N MET A 506 18.85 -27.87 13.70
CA MET A 506 18.36 -28.29 12.39
C MET A 506 18.78 -29.72 12.03
N ARG A 507 20.00 -30.14 12.37
CA ARG A 507 20.45 -31.52 12.20
C ARG A 507 19.68 -32.49 13.09
N HIS A 508 19.29 -32.10 14.30
CA HIS A 508 18.41 -32.93 15.14
C HIS A 508 17.02 -33.04 14.54
N LEU A 509 16.43 -31.92 14.13
CA LEU A 509 15.11 -31.92 13.48
C LEU A 509 15.11 -32.80 12.22
N HIS A 510 16.19 -32.69 11.44
CA HIS A 510 16.48 -33.60 10.36
C HIS A 510 16.58 -35.05 10.89
N ALA A 511 17.43 -35.39 11.85
CA ALA A 511 17.52 -36.77 12.37
C ALA A 511 16.18 -37.38 12.81
N TYR A 512 15.23 -36.57 13.30
CA TYR A 512 13.86 -36.99 13.66
C TYR A 512 12.89 -37.21 12.48
N GLY A 513 13.34 -37.04 11.25
CA GLY A 513 12.58 -37.34 10.03
C GLY A 513 11.98 -36.12 9.32
N ALA A 514 12.20 -34.91 9.82
CA ALA A 514 11.77 -33.70 9.10
C ALA A 514 12.72 -33.44 7.90
N ARG A 515 12.35 -33.95 6.72
CA ARG A 515 13.12 -33.82 5.46
C ARG A 515 12.47 -32.79 4.53
N ASP A 516 11.16 -32.89 4.38
CA ASP A 516 10.36 -32.07 3.47
C ASP A 516 9.96 -30.75 4.11
N MET A 517 10.93 -29.85 4.25
CA MET A 517 10.72 -28.52 4.83
C MET A 517 11.08 -27.39 3.88
N PHE A 518 10.34 -26.29 4.03
CA PHE A 518 10.78 -24.95 3.62
C PHE A 518 11.13 -24.16 4.88
N VAL A 519 12.43 -23.93 5.10
CA VAL A 519 12.94 -23.12 6.21
C VAL A 519 13.24 -21.71 5.74
N ARG A 520 12.64 -20.71 6.37
CA ARG A 520 12.91 -19.28 6.13
C ARG A 520 13.66 -18.66 7.29
N TYR A 521 14.77 -17.98 7.01
CA TYR A 521 15.47 -17.13 7.98
C TYR A 521 15.02 -15.68 7.82
N HIS A 522 14.95 -14.94 8.92
CA HIS A 522 14.59 -13.53 8.87
C HIS A 522 15.84 -12.69 8.51
N THR A 523 15.84 -11.41 8.84
CA THR A 523 16.75 -10.38 8.29
C THR A 523 18.05 -10.23 9.06
N GLU A 524 18.34 -11.14 9.97
CA GLU A 524 19.49 -11.01 10.87
C GLU A 524 20.84 -11.10 10.14
N SER A 525 20.82 -11.58 8.90
CA SER A 525 22.02 -11.84 8.13
C SER A 525 22.61 -10.63 7.40
N SER A 526 21.79 -9.65 7.02
CA SER A 526 22.19 -8.59 6.07
C SER A 526 22.62 -7.32 6.83
N HIS A 527 23.86 -6.89 6.63
CA HIS A 527 24.47 -5.74 7.33
C HIS A 527 25.04 -4.71 6.32
N ILE A 528 24.47 -3.50 6.25
CA ILE A 528 25.22 -2.30 5.85
C ILE A 528 25.01 -1.17 6.86
N PRO A 529 26.05 -0.40 7.20
CA PRO A 529 27.42 -0.82 7.50
C PRO A 529 27.53 -1.16 8.99
N ALA A 530 28.15 -2.31 9.28
CA ALA A 530 28.72 -2.84 10.54
C ALA A 530 28.00 -2.61 11.90
N ALA A 531 26.86 -1.92 11.93
CA ALA A 531 26.46 -1.27 13.16
C ALA A 531 24.98 -0.91 13.33
N ASN A 532 24.22 -0.79 12.24
CA ASN A 532 22.87 -0.22 12.37
C ASN A 532 21.71 -1.22 12.30
N PHE A 533 21.97 -2.54 12.40
CA PHE A 533 20.97 -3.62 12.28
C PHE A 533 19.88 -3.30 11.22
N HIS A 534 20.28 -2.67 10.10
CA HIS A 534 19.31 -2.14 9.15
C HIS A 534 18.91 -3.22 8.15
N ARG A 535 17.92 -4.00 8.59
CA ARG A 535 17.33 -5.21 8.00
C ARG A 535 16.64 -5.07 6.63
N LEU A 536 16.78 -3.91 5.97
CA LEU A 536 16.14 -3.56 4.69
C LEU A 536 17.15 -3.03 3.66
N SER A 537 18.45 -3.23 3.92
CA SER A 537 19.51 -2.85 3.00
C SER A 537 19.74 -3.99 2.01
N ARG A 538 19.74 -3.68 0.72
CA ARG A 538 19.90 -4.69 -0.36
C ARG A 538 21.38 -4.96 -0.58
N THR A 539 22.00 -5.59 0.40
CA THR A 539 23.44 -5.86 0.42
C THR A 539 23.80 -7.32 0.27
N PHE A 540 25.02 -7.51 -0.23
CA PHE A 540 25.72 -8.77 -0.18
C PHE A 540 26.50 -8.95 1.12
N ASP A 541 26.69 -7.91 1.91
CA ASP A 541 27.54 -7.97 3.10
C ASP A 541 26.80 -8.55 4.29
N ALA A 542 27.23 -9.74 4.70
CA ALA A 542 26.80 -10.38 5.94
C ALA A 542 27.59 -9.84 7.14
N SER A 543 26.99 -9.93 8.33
CA SER A 543 27.62 -9.45 9.56
C SER A 543 29.02 -10.05 9.77
N PRO A 544 30.04 -9.25 10.11
CA PRO A 544 31.34 -9.78 10.55
C PRO A 544 31.20 -10.76 11.73
N ASP A 545 30.26 -10.51 12.64
CA ASP A 545 30.01 -11.37 13.81
C ASP A 545 29.47 -12.76 13.41
N MET A 546 28.96 -12.91 12.19
CA MET A 546 28.56 -14.18 11.58
C MET A 546 29.67 -14.82 10.72
N GLY A 547 30.92 -14.37 10.85
CA GLY A 547 32.01 -14.80 9.97
C GLY A 547 31.92 -14.19 8.56
N GLY A 548 31.20 -13.07 8.42
CA GLY A 548 30.99 -12.37 7.15
C GLY A 548 30.34 -13.25 6.08
N ASN A 549 30.58 -12.88 4.82
CA ASN A 549 29.97 -13.54 3.66
C ASN A 549 30.34 -15.03 3.57
N GLU A 550 31.54 -15.41 4.03
CA GLU A 550 31.98 -16.80 4.01
C GLU A 550 31.25 -17.66 5.04
N GLY A 551 31.18 -17.20 6.29
CA GLY A 551 30.44 -17.87 7.35
C GLY A 551 28.96 -18.02 6.98
N TYR A 552 28.35 -16.97 6.43
CA TYR A 552 26.95 -17.04 6.04
C TYR A 552 26.72 -17.99 4.85
N ARG A 553 27.59 -17.99 3.83
CA ARG A 553 27.49 -18.94 2.72
C ARG A 553 27.64 -20.39 3.19
N ARG A 554 28.58 -20.66 4.11
CA ARG A 554 28.75 -21.99 4.72
C ARG A 554 27.46 -22.44 5.40
N PHE A 555 26.84 -21.56 6.18
CA PHE A 555 25.56 -21.84 6.83
C PHE A 555 24.46 -22.21 5.82
N VAL A 556 24.27 -21.41 4.76
CA VAL A 556 23.26 -21.67 3.73
C VAL A 556 23.50 -23.01 3.03
N GLN A 557 24.75 -23.31 2.69
CA GLN A 557 25.11 -24.58 2.06
C GLN A 557 24.82 -25.79 2.96
N GLU A 558 25.10 -25.70 4.25
CA GLU A 558 24.77 -26.76 5.21
C GLU A 558 23.26 -26.94 5.36
N MET A 559 22.49 -25.84 5.45
CA MET A 559 21.03 -25.91 5.50
C MET A 559 20.44 -26.57 4.25
N ARG A 560 21.00 -26.31 3.07
CA ARG A 560 20.58 -26.94 1.81
C ARG A 560 20.88 -28.43 1.72
N LYS A 561 21.81 -28.95 2.51
CA LYS A 561 22.03 -30.40 2.64
C LYS A 561 20.95 -31.06 3.50
N LEU A 562 20.27 -30.30 4.36
CA LEU A 562 19.27 -30.81 5.28
C LEU A 562 17.85 -30.70 4.72
N PHE A 563 17.49 -29.60 4.08
CA PHE A 563 16.10 -29.35 3.70
C PHE A 563 15.93 -29.00 2.22
N LYS A 564 14.74 -29.31 1.71
CA LYS A 564 14.39 -29.11 0.30
C LYS A 564 14.46 -27.64 -0.11
N ARG A 565 13.91 -26.75 0.71
CA ARG A 565 13.86 -25.31 0.44
C ARG A 565 14.36 -24.52 1.64
N VAL A 566 15.28 -23.60 1.37
CA VAL A 566 15.82 -22.68 2.36
C VAL A 566 15.83 -21.31 1.71
N GLY A 567 15.26 -20.31 2.38
CA GLY A 567 15.12 -18.97 1.83
C GLY A 567 15.45 -17.86 2.83
N PRO A 568 15.92 -16.71 2.33
CA PRO A 568 16.08 -15.51 3.13
C PRO A 568 14.74 -14.79 3.28
N TYR A 569 14.68 -13.85 4.21
CA TYR A 569 13.71 -12.78 4.20
C TYR A 569 14.24 -11.65 3.31
N ASP A 570 13.38 -11.15 2.44
CA ASP A 570 13.56 -9.94 1.64
C ASP A 570 12.35 -9.02 1.87
N ASN A 571 12.50 -7.73 1.57
CA ASN A 571 11.39 -6.78 1.59
C ASN A 571 11.63 -5.70 0.52
N HIS A 572 10.89 -5.80 -0.58
CA HIS A 572 10.95 -4.83 -1.67
C HIS A 572 9.94 -3.68 -1.53
N MET A 573 9.09 -3.71 -0.51
CA MET A 573 8.05 -2.69 -0.29
C MET A 573 8.60 -1.45 0.41
N ALA A 574 9.76 -1.58 1.07
CA ALA A 574 10.36 -0.55 1.90
C ALA A 574 11.83 -0.33 1.56
N ILE A 575 12.26 0.93 1.58
CA ILE A 575 13.65 1.33 1.44
C ILE A 575 14.05 2.20 2.63
N THR A 576 15.30 2.10 3.03
CA THR A 576 15.87 3.00 4.02
C THR A 576 16.69 4.08 3.35
N GLY A 577 16.71 5.27 3.96
CA GLY A 577 17.61 6.35 3.54
C GLY A 577 19.09 5.98 3.64
N LEU A 578 19.42 4.87 4.32
CA LEU A 578 20.78 4.33 4.45
C LEU A 578 21.14 3.30 3.36
N SER A 579 20.23 2.96 2.45
CA SER A 579 20.47 1.96 1.41
C SER A 579 21.30 2.58 0.27
N PRO A 580 22.29 1.88 -0.31
CA PRO A 580 23.03 2.39 -1.46
C PRO A 580 22.13 2.59 -2.71
N GLU A 581 21.00 1.90 -2.76
CA GLU A 581 19.95 2.05 -3.78
C GLU A 581 18.98 3.21 -3.48
N PHE A 582 19.09 3.87 -2.34
CA PHE A 582 18.19 4.94 -1.98
C PHE A 582 18.33 6.13 -2.93
N ARG A 583 17.22 6.50 -3.56
CA ARG A 583 17.08 7.73 -4.36
C ARG A 583 15.73 8.32 -4.00
N TYR A 584 15.61 9.66 -4.04
CA TYR A 584 14.31 10.29 -3.78
C TYR A 584 13.25 9.90 -4.82
N ASP A 585 13.69 9.48 -6.00
CA ASP A 585 12.84 8.95 -7.06
C ASP A 585 12.27 7.58 -6.76
N ASN A 586 12.84 6.83 -5.82
CA ASN A 586 12.45 5.45 -5.56
C ASN A 586 11.30 5.35 -4.55
N PHE A 587 10.94 6.41 -3.83
CA PHE A 587 9.88 6.33 -2.81
C PHE A 587 8.52 6.87 -3.29
N THR A 588 7.46 6.23 -2.79
CA THR A 588 6.07 6.54 -3.11
C THR A 588 5.69 7.94 -2.62
N ILE A 589 5.09 8.75 -3.49
CA ILE A 589 4.53 10.04 -3.16
C ILE A 589 3.03 9.88 -2.95
N CYS A 590 2.52 10.46 -1.87
CA CYS A 590 1.09 10.55 -1.57
C CYS A 590 0.67 12.04 -1.49
N PRO A 591 -0.42 12.46 -2.16
CA PRO A 591 -0.86 13.85 -2.22
C PRO A 591 -1.37 14.37 -0.89
N TYR A 592 -1.72 13.48 0.04
CA TYR A 592 -2.04 13.83 1.42
C TYR A 592 -1.04 13.09 2.30
N ASN A 593 0.07 13.78 2.57
CA ASN A 593 1.21 13.31 3.36
C ASN A 593 0.75 12.55 4.60
N THR A 594 0.98 11.23 4.64
CA THR A 594 0.77 10.46 5.85
C THR A 594 1.95 9.55 6.14
N MET A 595 2.34 9.59 7.41
CA MET A 595 3.41 8.82 8.03
C MET A 595 3.41 7.37 7.57
N THR A 596 4.53 6.95 7.03
CA THR A 596 4.90 5.53 6.93
C THR A 596 6.06 5.29 7.90
N TRP A 597 6.09 4.10 8.52
CA TRP A 597 7.12 3.68 9.48
C TRP A 597 8.48 3.34 8.81
N GLN A 598 8.48 3.27 7.47
CA GLN A 598 9.56 3.01 6.52
C GLN A 598 9.24 3.78 5.23
N LEU A 599 10.23 4.29 4.48
CA LEU A 599 9.94 4.91 3.19
C LEU A 599 9.48 3.80 2.23
N ARG A 600 8.22 3.90 1.77
CA ARG A 600 7.66 2.93 0.83
C ARG A 600 8.29 3.14 -0.54
N MET A 601 8.67 2.05 -1.20
CA MET A 601 9.13 2.14 -2.59
C MET A 601 7.96 2.31 -3.54
N LYS A 602 8.19 3.11 -4.60
CA LYS A 602 7.30 3.17 -5.76
C LYS A 602 7.21 1.77 -6.38
N PRO A 603 6.01 1.29 -6.76
CA PRO A 603 5.88 -0.05 -7.32
C PRO A 603 6.82 -0.36 -8.49
N ALA A 604 6.99 0.58 -9.43
CA ALA A 604 7.92 0.43 -10.55
C ALA A 604 9.40 0.33 -10.12
N ALA A 605 9.79 1.12 -9.10
CA ALA A 605 11.15 1.06 -8.55
C ALA A 605 11.43 -0.26 -7.84
N MET A 606 10.41 -0.90 -7.22
CA MET A 606 10.56 -2.22 -6.59
C MET A 606 11.10 -3.24 -7.58
N LEU A 607 10.54 -3.29 -8.79
CA LEU A 607 10.93 -4.21 -9.86
C LEU A 607 12.34 -3.94 -10.38
N ASP A 608 12.67 -2.68 -10.67
CA ASP A 608 14.02 -2.33 -11.16
C ASP A 608 15.11 -2.78 -10.19
N ILE A 609 14.94 -2.44 -8.91
CA ILE A 609 15.93 -2.79 -7.89
C ILE A 609 15.91 -4.30 -7.62
N HIS A 610 14.76 -4.97 -7.69
CA HIS A 610 14.66 -6.42 -7.55
C HIS A 610 15.52 -7.15 -8.60
N ARG A 611 15.35 -6.78 -9.87
CA ARG A 611 16.07 -7.39 -11.01
C ARG A 611 17.58 -7.18 -10.93
N LYS A 612 18.03 -6.07 -10.34
CA LYS A 612 19.46 -5.78 -10.13
C LYS A 612 20.07 -6.57 -8.96
N PHE A 613 19.30 -6.81 -7.91
CA PHE A 613 19.82 -7.37 -6.65
C PHE A 613 19.55 -8.87 -6.49
N SER A 614 18.29 -9.28 -6.54
CA SER A 614 17.85 -10.60 -6.06
C SER A 614 18.46 -11.78 -6.83
N PRO A 615 18.66 -11.76 -8.17
CA PRO A 615 19.31 -12.87 -8.87
C PRO A 615 20.74 -13.11 -8.39
N ALA A 616 21.52 -12.04 -8.26
CA ALA A 616 22.89 -12.12 -7.80
C ALA A 616 22.96 -12.55 -6.32
N TYR A 617 22.05 -12.06 -5.47
CA TYR A 617 21.98 -12.45 -4.06
C TYR A 617 21.64 -13.93 -3.87
N ALA A 618 20.64 -14.42 -4.62
CA ALA A 618 20.27 -15.82 -4.64
C ALA A 618 21.45 -16.70 -5.07
N GLN A 619 22.16 -16.31 -6.13
CA GLN A 619 23.32 -17.05 -6.65
C GLN A 619 24.51 -17.02 -5.67
N TYR A 620 24.83 -15.87 -5.09
CA TYR A 620 26.03 -15.67 -4.27
C TYR A 620 26.02 -16.50 -2.98
N TYR A 621 24.88 -16.53 -2.30
CA TYR A 621 24.68 -17.33 -1.09
C TYR A 621 24.16 -18.74 -1.38
N GLY A 622 23.59 -18.94 -2.57
CA GLY A 622 23.03 -20.21 -2.99
C GLY A 622 21.65 -20.47 -2.40
N TRP A 623 20.81 -19.46 -2.20
CA TRP A 623 19.42 -19.65 -1.79
C TRP A 623 18.60 -20.37 -2.85
N ASN A 624 17.57 -21.13 -2.45
CA ASN A 624 16.71 -21.87 -3.38
C ASN A 624 15.21 -21.72 -3.11
N ALA A 625 14.84 -20.69 -2.35
CA ALA A 625 13.50 -20.19 -2.08
C ALA A 625 13.62 -18.76 -1.54
N THR A 626 12.51 -18.04 -1.39
CA THR A 626 12.52 -16.70 -0.77
C THR A 626 11.20 -16.39 -0.06
N TYR A 627 11.27 -15.46 0.88
CA TYR A 627 10.12 -14.81 1.48
C TYR A 627 10.24 -13.31 1.27
N THR A 628 9.27 -12.69 0.63
CA THR A 628 9.19 -11.23 0.47
C THR A 628 8.11 -10.67 1.37
N ASP A 629 8.49 -9.85 2.34
CA ASP A 629 7.55 -9.33 3.32
C ASP A 629 6.58 -8.32 2.73
N GLN A 630 5.42 -8.16 3.37
CA GLN A 630 4.36 -7.19 3.05
C GLN A 630 3.70 -7.28 1.67
N LEU A 631 4.31 -7.95 0.68
CA LEU A 631 3.83 -7.99 -0.71
C LEU A 631 2.37 -8.46 -0.84
N SER A 632 1.99 -9.47 -0.05
CA SER A 632 0.65 -10.05 -0.01
C SER A 632 -0.20 -9.63 1.19
N ALA A 633 0.36 -8.91 2.18
CA ALA A 633 -0.38 -8.47 3.37
C ALA A 633 -0.95 -7.06 3.23
N ILE A 634 -0.36 -6.24 2.37
CA ILE A 634 -0.76 -4.85 2.20
C ILE A 634 -1.68 -4.75 0.98
N PRO A 635 -2.89 -4.19 1.11
CA PRO A 635 -3.75 -3.94 -0.03
C PRO A 635 -3.06 -3.00 -1.04
N PRO A 636 -3.25 -3.21 -2.35
CA PRO A 636 -2.50 -2.49 -3.39
C PRO A 636 -2.72 -0.97 -3.37
N TRP A 637 -3.85 -0.48 -2.89
CA TRP A 637 -4.11 0.95 -2.80
C TRP A 637 -3.31 1.68 -1.72
N ARG A 638 -2.72 0.96 -0.75
CA ARG A 638 -1.71 1.53 0.17
C ARG A 638 -0.32 1.67 -0.47
N LEU A 639 -0.18 1.23 -1.72
CA LEU A 639 1.07 1.27 -2.49
C LEU A 639 0.96 2.18 -3.72
N THR A 640 -0.21 2.78 -3.93
CA THR A 640 -0.45 3.73 -5.03
C THR A 640 0.52 4.91 -4.93
N ASP A 641 1.37 5.06 -5.94
CA ASP A 641 2.23 6.23 -6.12
C ASP A 641 1.50 7.31 -6.92
N TYR A 642 1.55 8.55 -6.44
CA TYR A 642 0.82 9.67 -7.04
C TYR A 642 1.70 10.64 -7.81
N ASP A 643 2.99 10.33 -7.92
CA ASP A 643 3.90 11.15 -8.71
C ASP A 643 3.52 11.12 -10.18
N CYS A 644 3.09 12.25 -10.74
CA CYS A 644 2.59 12.33 -12.11
C CYS A 644 3.61 11.94 -13.17
N LYS A 645 4.90 11.93 -12.82
CA LYS A 645 6.00 11.51 -13.70
C LYS A 645 6.12 9.98 -13.78
N ALA A 646 5.51 9.23 -12.84
CA ALA A 646 5.69 7.79 -12.72
C ALA A 646 4.70 7.01 -13.60
N PRO A 647 5.12 5.87 -14.20
CA PRO A 647 4.20 5.00 -14.91
C PRO A 647 3.03 4.56 -14.03
N GLY A 648 1.81 4.65 -14.57
CA GLY A 648 0.58 4.25 -13.87
C GLY A 648 0.26 5.05 -12.61
N ALA A 649 0.78 6.27 -12.46
CA ALA A 649 0.53 7.14 -11.31
C ALA A 649 -0.97 7.26 -10.93
N ALA A 650 -1.22 7.27 -9.62
CA ALA A 650 -2.52 7.31 -8.99
C ALA A 650 -3.46 6.14 -9.35
N ARG A 651 -2.91 4.98 -9.77
CA ARG A 651 -3.65 3.74 -10.04
C ARG A 651 -3.20 2.62 -9.12
N PHE A 652 -4.11 2.09 -8.29
CA PHE A 652 -3.76 0.95 -7.44
C PHE A 652 -3.57 -0.35 -8.24
N SER A 653 -4.24 -0.46 -9.39
CA SER A 653 -4.10 -1.60 -10.30
C SER A 653 -2.66 -1.77 -10.81
N GLU A 654 -1.95 -0.65 -11.00
CA GLU A 654 -0.53 -0.66 -11.35
C GLU A 654 0.31 -1.20 -10.18
N ALA A 655 0.02 -0.79 -8.95
CA ALA A 655 0.71 -1.32 -7.77
C ALA A 655 0.50 -2.83 -7.60
N LEU A 656 -0.75 -3.31 -7.78
CA LEU A 656 -1.08 -4.74 -7.77
C LEU A 656 -0.29 -5.49 -8.85
N ARG A 657 -0.27 -4.95 -10.07
CA ARG A 657 0.41 -5.57 -11.20
C ARG A 657 1.91 -5.70 -10.98
N ASN A 658 2.58 -4.62 -10.54
CA ASN A 658 4.01 -4.65 -10.19
C ASN A 658 4.28 -5.67 -9.07
N GLY A 659 3.39 -5.79 -8.08
CA GLY A 659 3.52 -6.79 -7.03
C GLY A 659 3.40 -8.24 -7.55
N CYS A 660 2.46 -8.49 -8.46
CA CYS A 660 2.35 -9.81 -9.12
C CYS A 660 3.61 -10.15 -9.93
N PHE A 661 4.16 -9.18 -10.67
CA PHE A 661 5.42 -9.36 -11.40
C PHE A 661 6.59 -9.69 -10.48
N LEU A 662 6.72 -8.96 -9.37
CA LEU A 662 7.76 -9.21 -8.38
C LEU A 662 7.68 -10.64 -7.83
N GLY A 663 6.48 -11.11 -7.48
CA GLY A 663 6.28 -12.46 -6.97
C GLY A 663 6.66 -13.56 -7.98
N ASP A 664 6.33 -13.37 -9.26
CA ASP A 664 6.69 -14.31 -10.32
C ASP A 664 8.20 -14.31 -10.61
N GLU A 665 8.82 -13.12 -10.74
CA GLU A 665 10.27 -12.98 -10.98
C GLU A 665 11.11 -13.56 -9.84
N MET A 666 10.68 -13.37 -8.59
CA MET A 666 11.31 -14.01 -7.43
C MET A 666 11.35 -15.53 -7.54
N GLY A 667 10.23 -16.14 -7.90
CA GLY A 667 10.17 -17.59 -8.05
C GLY A 667 11.15 -18.10 -9.11
N GLN A 668 11.35 -17.32 -10.17
CA GLN A 668 12.30 -17.60 -11.24
C GLN A 668 13.76 -17.41 -10.78
N HIS A 669 14.08 -16.29 -10.15
CA HIS A 669 15.46 -15.95 -9.74
C HIS A 669 16.01 -16.85 -8.64
N TYR A 670 15.18 -17.24 -7.68
CA TYR A 670 15.56 -18.19 -6.63
C TYR A 670 15.41 -19.65 -7.08
N ASN A 671 14.87 -19.91 -8.27
CA ASN A 671 14.50 -21.24 -8.75
C ASN A 671 13.74 -22.05 -7.68
N GLY A 672 12.78 -21.39 -7.03
CA GLY A 672 12.09 -21.90 -5.86
C GLY A 672 10.83 -21.14 -5.52
N PRO A 673 10.06 -21.58 -4.51
CA PRO A 673 8.86 -20.87 -4.09
C PRO A 673 9.20 -19.50 -3.50
N CYS A 674 8.34 -18.53 -3.81
CA CYS A 674 8.31 -17.22 -3.17
C CYS A 674 7.07 -17.15 -2.27
N TRP A 675 7.28 -16.91 -0.97
CA TRP A 675 6.21 -16.70 0.01
C TRP A 675 6.18 -15.24 0.49
N SER A 676 5.09 -14.82 1.10
CA SER A 676 4.92 -13.46 1.62
C SER A 676 3.99 -13.48 2.85
N GLU A 677 3.87 -12.34 3.54
CA GLU A 677 3.25 -12.18 4.86
C GLU A 677 1.75 -12.51 4.93
N GLY A 678 0.99 -12.08 3.92
CA GLY A 678 -0.47 -12.07 3.94
C GLY A 678 -1.13 -13.43 3.72
N GLN A 679 -2.42 -13.48 4.04
CA GLN A 679 -3.27 -14.68 4.05
C GLN A 679 -3.86 -15.04 2.69
#